data_AF-A0A818EV98-F1
#
_entry.id   AF-A0A818EV98-F1
#
_cell.length_a   1.000
_cell.length_b   1.000
_cell.length_c   1.000
_cell.angle_alpha   90.00
_cell.angle_beta   90.00
_cell.angle_gamma   90.00
#
_symmetry.space_group_name_H-M   'P 1'
#
loop_
_entity.id
_entity.type
_entity.pdbx_description
1 polymer ?
#
loop_
_entity_poly.entity_id
_entity_poly.type
_entity_poly.pdbx_seq_one_letter_code
_entity_poly.pdbx_strand_id
1 'polypeptide(L)'
;MLISERVNTTMTMVSDPNSQKLAGWAVAGAENNQNAKVIYLTDGLLKERLLHDENFITKDTQLNRSIVFFIDEVHERSVNIDHCLALLARILTLHPDLKSKIKLIISSATLDTSVPKLFRQIPQVTFAAFEMPQMGTIYPVAKVARPNENILNIVQELYQDRRRYDQILCFVSSVKEVNECVTLLKKITGGAITAYPLVQSQQASVQQEYIETGSVFFSTTVAETSLTFPQLKFVIDTGMINVPVYDPQSKRTVLKVGRAAESTIKQRLGRLGRTQPGTYYSLYNFKVEDQRYPIPQICQSDLMNIEFSLRKSPLHKGLEYMKNFLPDKPPQPSIDHTVQELRNLGILENAPSESLTSHGRALAKLPDFGSLAMSKCVLAALKEYNCGRDLIVLSSILSVLNTTTVLKSVPQQFKSADGDFMTLLNVMDQILLVKKSVKSNEFRLEPICQSKGLTGIQHIIKQALRRQISLEKSFNLSPDFRTQAQVKSNDWELIAKSLLVGYYTNVFASTKELKDRHDLFVRYNDSIDSDIASLDSQSVLARTVNKTPPALVIARDIRYSTSVRSKAILSFVGEIKPDWVEYQVTRNLQLNSEEETRLNTNNLFKNAVSKFSHRISMALNNTTKSAKLSGPAGTVFNGELHLRQNMEEEFQFQLDCTNPLSPAKRTNLTRNLESIMKMPYIFKPMQWRWENQKQVTITINCNSSTKTCDVTVKGRNLEYKNVKKEFDSFLKWLQDCAVIRHPNSGVPPRVFRPQVRSKYLDIEERIARITDSKRTTVDLYNGAKGTKATRESRMEVVAWIAVCLFSCKLEGGFVRDWVIGNYTARPAGLTGNPKAWISYTNGVPYLNREVVPADLDCHLPTHAYFDIDRFHDELYKYDITCKVSRQDWRYVLLIDEDAPTGPFTMDLIEPHVALTHDRIDFDVNDLSLEKDYTHEIGMRVDIQQRPYLIEIEAIVDNIKNKRFQVLRPIDNFLTERIDKMINIRHWTQMGEPFSVVPNPNPKYSAVLVTLPPPSKLYRDLQTEMQKIGSVTIVSIEQVKNPLLEDTYESMKKLIAKQCKGSNPNERSLFHGTKGEGIDGIRDDGFDDRYFSPTGNWGHGAYFADDPKKSHGYTAADTTDQTHVMYYCKVVLGVESKQTATNQQLVSAPKDTHSVVGTLGGFTEYIVYRYGQALPYMKITYKG
;
A
#
# COMPACT_ATOMS: atom_id res chain seq x y z
N MET A 1 34.65 -12.69 -13.42
CA MET A 1 35.40 -12.13 -14.58
C MET A 1 36.50 -11.18 -14.10
N LEU A 2 36.16 -10.01 -13.54
CA LEU A 2 37.15 -8.99 -13.12
C LEU A 2 38.23 -9.52 -12.17
N ILE A 3 37.87 -10.38 -11.20
CA ILE A 3 38.85 -10.98 -10.28
C ILE A 3 39.87 -11.86 -11.02
N SER A 4 39.41 -12.71 -11.95
CA SER A 4 40.27 -13.57 -12.77
C SER A 4 41.19 -12.73 -13.67
N GLU A 5 40.70 -11.63 -14.23
CA GLU A 5 41.51 -10.69 -15.00
C GLU A 5 42.57 -10.02 -14.11
N ARG A 6 42.16 -9.51 -12.95
CA ARG A 6 43.08 -8.90 -11.98
C ARG A 6 44.19 -9.86 -11.55
N VAL A 7 43.86 -11.12 -11.26
CA VAL A 7 44.87 -12.15 -10.92
C VAL A 7 45.82 -12.38 -12.07
N ASN A 8 45.32 -12.53 -13.30
CA ASN A 8 46.18 -12.67 -14.47
C ASN A 8 47.09 -11.44 -14.66
N THR A 9 46.62 -10.23 -14.39
CA THR A 9 47.42 -8.99 -14.51
C THR A 9 48.41 -8.81 -13.35
N THR A 10 48.05 -9.22 -12.14
CA THR A 10 48.88 -9.00 -10.93
C THR A 10 49.91 -10.12 -10.74
N MET A 11 49.59 -11.34 -11.17
CA MET A 11 50.43 -12.53 -11.02
C MET A 11 51.19 -12.92 -12.30
N THR A 12 51.32 -12.03 -13.29
CA THR A 12 52.35 -12.17 -14.34
C THR A 12 53.73 -12.19 -13.70
N MET A 13 54.15 -13.37 -13.28
CA MET A 13 55.51 -13.64 -12.88
C MET A 13 56.44 -13.38 -14.06
N VAL A 14 57.59 -12.80 -13.75
CA VAL A 14 58.79 -12.67 -14.55
C VAL A 14 59.15 -14.02 -15.21
N SER A 15 58.64 -14.31 -16.41
CA SER A 15 59.22 -15.14 -17.49
C SER A 15 58.14 -15.57 -18.51
N ASP A 16 58.44 -15.28 -19.78
CA ASP A 16 57.77 -15.75 -21.01
C ASP A 16 56.39 -15.16 -21.39
N PRO A 17 56.34 -14.27 -22.42
CA PRO A 17 55.10 -13.75 -23.03
C PRO A 17 54.19 -14.84 -23.62
N ASN A 18 54.68 -16.07 -23.81
CA ASN A 18 53.90 -17.21 -24.33
C ASN A 18 53.22 -18.07 -23.25
N SER A 19 53.35 -17.72 -21.96
CA SER A 19 52.74 -18.55 -20.90
C SER A 19 51.20 -18.43 -20.86
N GLN A 20 50.52 -19.58 -20.74
CA GLN A 20 49.07 -19.64 -20.58
C GLN A 20 48.62 -18.84 -19.35
N LYS A 21 47.54 -18.05 -19.50
CA LYS A 21 46.90 -17.30 -18.39
C LYS A 21 46.66 -18.21 -17.19
N LEU A 22 47.14 -17.79 -16.01
CA LEU A 22 47.11 -18.56 -14.76
C LEU A 22 45.68 -18.84 -14.26
N ALA A 23 44.78 -17.87 -14.43
CA ALA A 23 43.42 -17.90 -13.92
C ALA A 23 42.37 -17.90 -15.04
N GLY A 24 41.34 -18.70 -14.86
CA GLY A 24 40.11 -18.74 -15.67
C GLY A 24 38.88 -18.50 -14.80
N TRP A 25 37.70 -18.49 -15.43
CA TRP A 25 36.44 -18.37 -14.72
C TRP A 25 35.30 -19.11 -15.42
N ALA A 26 34.31 -19.57 -14.65
CA ALA A 26 33.05 -20.06 -15.18
C ALA A 26 31.88 -19.60 -14.32
N VAL A 27 30.81 -19.16 -14.99
CA VAL A 27 29.53 -18.78 -14.40
C VAL A 27 28.42 -19.46 -15.21
N ALA A 28 27.17 -19.38 -14.77
CA ALA A 28 26.05 -19.98 -15.50
C ALA A 28 26.03 -19.53 -16.98
N GLY A 29 26.29 -20.50 -17.87
CA GLY A 29 26.25 -20.32 -19.33
C GLY A 29 27.41 -19.51 -19.95
N ALA A 30 28.49 -19.21 -19.21
CA ALA A 30 29.69 -18.60 -19.79
C ALA A 30 30.96 -19.04 -19.04
N GLU A 31 32.01 -19.26 -19.80
CA GLU A 31 33.30 -19.73 -19.28
C GLU A 31 34.45 -19.12 -20.08
N ASN A 32 35.61 -19.03 -19.44
CA ASN A 32 36.84 -18.58 -20.07
C ASN A 32 38.02 -19.31 -19.44
N ASN A 33 38.89 -19.89 -20.28
CA ASN A 33 40.11 -20.58 -19.87
C ASN A 33 39.89 -21.65 -18.77
N GLN A 34 39.04 -22.65 -19.02
CA GLN A 34 38.70 -23.68 -18.02
C GLN A 34 39.86 -24.60 -17.64
N ASN A 35 40.91 -24.67 -18.46
CA ASN A 35 42.11 -25.46 -18.18
C ASN A 35 43.13 -24.68 -17.33
N ALA A 36 42.78 -23.47 -16.88
CA ALA A 36 43.61 -22.67 -15.98
C ALA A 36 43.88 -23.40 -14.66
N LYS A 37 45.04 -23.13 -14.06
CA LYS A 37 45.40 -23.68 -12.74
C LYS A 37 44.49 -23.16 -11.62
N VAL A 38 43.98 -21.93 -11.78
CA VAL A 38 43.01 -21.30 -10.85
C VAL A 38 41.71 -21.03 -11.59
N ILE A 39 40.58 -21.53 -11.09
CA ILE A 39 39.28 -21.35 -11.72
C ILE A 39 38.32 -20.66 -10.73
N TYR A 40 37.86 -19.47 -11.09
CA TYR A 40 36.81 -18.77 -10.36
C TYR A 40 35.43 -19.27 -10.77
N LEU A 41 34.65 -19.76 -9.81
CA LEU A 41 33.31 -20.28 -10.03
C LEU A 41 32.30 -19.48 -9.21
N THR A 42 31.09 -19.30 -9.72
CA THR A 42 29.95 -18.93 -8.86
C THR A 42 29.62 -20.09 -7.91
N ASP A 43 29.22 -19.77 -6.69
CA ASP A 43 28.79 -20.72 -5.66
C ASP A 43 27.76 -21.75 -6.19
N GLY A 44 26.76 -21.31 -6.95
CA GLY A 44 25.76 -22.19 -7.57
C GLY A 44 26.36 -23.19 -8.56
N LEU A 45 27.38 -22.80 -9.34
CA LEU A 45 28.03 -23.69 -10.29
C LEU A 45 28.93 -24.71 -9.58
N LEU A 46 29.64 -24.28 -8.53
CA LEU A 46 30.39 -25.19 -7.67
C LEU A 46 29.46 -26.21 -7.00
N LYS A 47 28.33 -25.74 -6.44
CA LYS A 47 27.28 -26.59 -5.87
C LYS A 47 26.81 -27.65 -6.87
N GLU A 48 26.44 -27.25 -8.09
CA GLU A 48 26.00 -28.20 -9.13
C GLU A 48 27.08 -29.24 -9.46
N ARG A 49 28.35 -28.84 -9.58
CA ARG A 49 29.46 -29.78 -9.82
C ARG A 49 29.65 -30.76 -8.65
N LEU A 50 29.67 -30.26 -7.42
CA LEU A 50 29.82 -31.09 -6.22
C LEU A 50 28.63 -32.04 -6.01
N LEU A 51 27.44 -31.64 -6.44
CA LEU A 51 26.22 -32.42 -6.25
C LEU A 51 26.04 -33.50 -7.32
N HIS A 52 26.42 -33.23 -8.58
CA HIS A 52 26.11 -34.11 -9.72
C HIS A 52 27.29 -34.84 -10.35
N ASP A 53 28.53 -34.40 -10.14
CA ASP A 53 29.72 -35.08 -10.66
C ASP A 53 30.52 -35.68 -9.49
N GLU A 54 30.17 -36.92 -9.12
CA GLU A 54 30.90 -37.66 -8.08
C GLU A 54 32.39 -37.83 -8.41
N ASN A 55 32.72 -37.77 -9.70
CA ASN A 55 34.08 -37.87 -10.19
C ASN A 55 34.79 -36.53 -10.35
N PHE A 56 34.12 -35.42 -10.04
CA PHE A 56 34.67 -34.07 -10.14
C PHE A 56 35.98 -33.94 -9.37
N ILE A 57 36.03 -34.54 -8.18
CA ILE A 57 37.20 -34.54 -7.31
C ILE A 57 38.13 -35.72 -7.66
N THR A 58 37.59 -36.89 -7.99
CA THR A 58 38.39 -38.11 -8.18
C THR A 58 39.20 -38.10 -9.47
N LYS A 59 38.69 -37.53 -10.58
CA LYS A 59 39.43 -37.42 -11.86
C LYS A 59 40.73 -36.64 -11.72
N ASP A 60 40.70 -35.53 -10.98
CA ASP A 60 41.88 -34.70 -10.77
C ASP A 60 42.80 -35.28 -9.67
N THR A 61 42.24 -35.92 -8.64
CA THR A 61 43.02 -36.52 -7.53
C THR A 61 43.61 -37.91 -7.82
N GLN A 62 43.16 -38.60 -8.88
CA GLN A 62 43.75 -39.83 -9.42
C GLN A 62 45.11 -39.58 -10.10
N LEU A 63 45.36 -38.35 -10.58
CA LEU A 63 46.64 -37.92 -11.18
C LEU A 63 47.68 -37.46 -10.14
N ASN A 64 47.58 -37.88 -8.87
CA ASN A 64 48.38 -37.39 -7.73
C ASN A 64 48.35 -35.86 -7.52
N ARG A 65 47.34 -35.16 -8.03
CA ARG A 65 47.18 -33.72 -7.82
C ARG A 65 46.32 -33.45 -6.59
N SER A 66 46.69 -32.45 -5.81
CA SER A 66 45.85 -31.92 -4.74
C SER A 66 44.89 -30.86 -5.28
N ILE A 67 43.66 -30.83 -4.77
CA ILE A 67 42.67 -29.80 -5.08
C ILE A 67 42.59 -28.85 -3.89
N VAL A 68 42.55 -27.55 -4.19
CA VAL A 68 42.27 -26.51 -3.19
C VAL A 68 40.91 -25.90 -3.48
N PHE A 69 39.97 -26.08 -2.57
CA PHE A 69 38.71 -25.33 -2.59
C PHE A 69 38.89 -24.05 -1.80
N PHE A 70 38.67 -22.91 -2.46
CA PHE A 70 38.63 -21.61 -1.81
C PHE A 70 37.18 -21.12 -1.85
N ILE A 71 36.49 -21.15 -0.71
CA ILE A 71 35.13 -20.63 -0.58
C ILE A 71 35.23 -19.25 0.07
N ASP A 72 34.90 -18.22 -0.71
CA ASP A 72 34.99 -16.82 -0.31
C ASP A 72 33.64 -16.28 0.20
N GLU A 73 33.67 -15.15 0.90
CA GLU A 73 32.49 -14.41 1.38
C GLU A 73 31.51 -15.28 2.20
N VAL A 74 32.01 -16.25 2.98
CA VAL A 74 31.17 -17.23 3.70
C VAL A 74 30.23 -16.60 4.73
N HIS A 75 30.47 -15.36 5.14
CA HIS A 75 29.56 -14.59 6.00
C HIS A 75 28.23 -14.23 5.32
N GLU A 76 28.12 -14.27 3.99
CA GLU A 76 26.83 -14.04 3.31
C GLU A 76 25.80 -15.14 3.62
N ARG A 77 26.26 -16.34 4.04
CA ARG A 77 25.44 -17.50 4.42
C ARG A 77 24.31 -17.78 3.41
N SER A 78 24.64 -17.67 2.12
CA SER A 78 23.72 -17.98 1.02
C SER A 78 23.38 -19.47 1.01
N VAL A 79 22.23 -19.84 0.44
CA VAL A 79 21.83 -21.24 0.29
C VAL A 79 22.91 -22.06 -0.43
N ASN A 80 23.52 -21.52 -1.49
CA ASN A 80 24.52 -22.24 -2.28
C ASN A 80 25.85 -22.43 -1.53
N ILE A 81 26.30 -21.42 -0.77
CA ILE A 81 27.52 -21.52 0.05
C ILE A 81 27.35 -22.61 1.11
N ASP A 82 26.25 -22.59 1.85
CA ASP A 82 25.96 -23.60 2.88
C ASP A 82 25.85 -25.02 2.28
N HIS A 83 25.30 -25.16 1.07
CA HIS A 83 25.32 -26.43 0.35
C HIS A 83 26.73 -26.89 -0.04
N CYS A 84 27.57 -25.99 -0.56
CA CYS A 84 28.95 -26.34 -0.92
C CYS A 84 29.72 -26.82 0.32
N LEU A 85 29.58 -26.11 1.44
CA LEU A 85 30.19 -26.48 2.72
C LEU A 85 29.68 -27.85 3.18
N ALA A 86 28.38 -28.11 3.09
CA ALA A 86 27.81 -29.39 3.50
C ALA A 86 28.23 -30.56 2.61
N LEU A 87 28.25 -30.36 1.30
CA LEU A 87 28.72 -31.38 0.36
C LEU A 87 30.20 -31.70 0.60
N LEU A 88 31.05 -30.69 0.80
CA LEU A 88 32.48 -30.90 1.10
C LEU A 88 32.69 -31.59 2.45
N ALA A 89 31.99 -31.16 3.51
CA ALA A 89 32.05 -31.81 4.82
C ALA A 89 31.64 -33.29 4.72
N ARG A 90 30.58 -33.58 3.96
CA ARG A 90 30.14 -34.94 3.67
C ARG A 90 31.21 -35.75 2.92
N ILE A 91 31.80 -35.21 1.84
CA ILE A 91 32.87 -35.89 1.08
C ILE A 91 34.04 -36.22 1.99
N LEU A 92 34.52 -35.25 2.78
CA LEU A 92 35.64 -35.46 3.71
C LEU A 92 35.31 -36.46 4.82
N THR A 93 34.03 -36.57 5.21
CA THR A 93 33.59 -37.55 6.20
C THR A 93 33.56 -38.96 5.63
N LEU A 94 33.05 -39.13 4.40
CA LEU A 94 32.84 -40.43 3.77
C LEU A 94 34.09 -41.00 3.07
N HIS A 95 35.03 -40.15 2.66
CA HIS A 95 36.24 -40.53 1.92
C HIS A 95 37.52 -40.07 2.65
N PRO A 96 37.99 -40.81 3.67
CA PRO A 96 39.20 -40.45 4.42
C PRO A 96 40.46 -40.34 3.56
N ASP A 97 40.54 -41.09 2.46
CA ASP A 97 41.63 -41.07 1.48
C ASP A 97 41.76 -39.72 0.75
N LEU A 98 40.66 -38.97 0.61
CA LEU A 98 40.67 -37.65 -0.01
C LEU A 98 41.14 -36.53 0.94
N LYS A 99 41.19 -36.77 2.25
CA LYS A 99 41.57 -35.75 3.24
C LYS A 99 42.99 -35.22 3.04
N SER A 100 43.92 -36.07 2.58
CA SER A 100 45.29 -35.66 2.27
C SER A 100 45.42 -34.94 0.92
N LYS A 101 44.42 -35.08 0.04
CA LYS A 101 44.42 -34.53 -1.33
C LYS A 101 43.58 -33.25 -1.46
N ILE A 102 42.65 -33.00 -0.55
CA ILE A 102 41.79 -31.81 -0.56
C ILE A 102 42.25 -30.84 0.52
N LYS A 103 42.51 -29.59 0.12
CA LYS A 103 42.65 -28.47 1.05
C LYS A 103 41.42 -27.56 0.92
N LEU A 104 40.82 -27.19 2.04
CA LEU A 104 39.69 -26.27 2.09
C LEU A 104 40.12 -24.98 2.76
N ILE A 105 40.00 -23.87 2.04
CA ILE A 105 40.20 -22.51 2.52
C ILE A 105 38.84 -21.83 2.57
N ILE A 106 38.43 -21.46 3.78
CA ILE A 106 37.18 -20.76 4.05
C ILE A 106 37.55 -19.32 4.37
N SER A 107 37.26 -18.41 3.45
CA SER A 107 37.47 -16.97 3.62
C SER A 107 36.18 -16.31 4.07
N SER A 108 36.29 -15.46 5.08
CA SER A 108 35.17 -14.68 5.59
C SER A 108 35.66 -13.42 6.28
N ALA A 109 35.01 -12.28 6.01
CA ALA A 109 35.20 -11.05 6.76
C ALA A 109 34.78 -11.19 8.24
N THR A 110 33.80 -12.05 8.52
CA THR A 110 33.33 -12.36 9.88
C THR A 110 33.02 -13.85 9.97
N LEU A 111 33.90 -14.63 10.58
CA LEU A 111 33.75 -16.08 10.63
C LEU A 111 32.69 -16.49 11.67
N ASP A 112 31.53 -16.90 11.19
CA ASP A 112 30.51 -17.56 12.00
C ASP A 112 31.10 -18.82 12.65
N THR A 113 30.83 -19.01 13.94
CA THR A 113 31.34 -20.16 14.70
C THR A 113 30.76 -21.50 14.24
N SER A 114 29.59 -21.51 13.60
CA SER A 114 28.96 -22.75 13.12
C SER A 114 29.78 -23.43 12.01
N VAL A 115 30.42 -22.66 11.13
CA VAL A 115 31.20 -23.18 10.01
C VAL A 115 32.45 -23.93 10.48
N PRO A 116 33.34 -23.39 11.35
CA PRO A 116 34.43 -24.16 11.93
C PRO A 116 33.98 -25.37 12.76
N LYS A 117 32.86 -25.26 13.48
CA LYS A 117 32.32 -26.36 14.29
C LYS A 117 31.99 -27.58 13.43
N LEU A 118 31.40 -27.37 12.25
CA LEU A 118 31.10 -28.44 11.29
C LEU A 118 32.37 -29.24 10.93
N PHE A 119 33.44 -28.57 10.51
CA PHE A 119 34.64 -29.27 10.03
C PHE A 119 35.49 -29.85 11.17
N ARG A 120 35.48 -29.26 12.37
CA ARG A 120 36.18 -29.81 13.55
C ARG A 120 35.61 -31.14 14.02
N GLN A 121 34.35 -31.45 13.70
CA GLN A 121 33.73 -32.73 14.03
C GLN A 121 34.22 -33.88 13.13
N ILE A 122 34.90 -33.57 12.02
CA ILE A 122 35.39 -34.59 11.08
C ILE A 122 36.73 -35.15 11.60
N PRO A 123 36.84 -36.47 11.87
CA PRO A 123 38.07 -37.05 12.40
C PRO A 123 39.26 -36.80 11.48
N GLN A 124 40.43 -36.51 12.06
CA GLN A 124 41.70 -36.29 11.36
C GLN A 124 41.72 -35.09 10.39
N VAL A 125 40.71 -34.21 10.45
CA VAL A 125 40.74 -32.90 9.78
C VAL A 125 41.30 -31.88 10.76
N THR A 126 42.43 -31.26 10.41
CA THR A 126 42.99 -30.15 11.18
C THR A 126 42.36 -28.85 10.72
N PHE A 127 41.76 -28.12 11.65
CA PHE A 127 41.22 -26.80 11.38
C PHE A 127 42.13 -25.75 11.98
N ALA A 128 42.85 -25.02 11.13
CA ALA A 128 43.61 -23.84 11.52
C ALA A 128 42.82 -22.58 11.15
N ALA A 129 42.56 -21.73 12.14
CA ALA A 129 42.15 -20.36 11.87
C ALA A 129 43.39 -19.49 11.88
N PHE A 130 43.60 -18.72 10.83
CA PHE A 130 44.51 -17.60 10.85
C PHE A 130 43.72 -16.36 10.47
N GLU A 131 43.90 -15.30 11.24
CA GLU A 131 43.46 -13.99 10.79
C GLU A 131 44.53 -13.48 9.85
N MET A 132 44.14 -13.17 8.61
CA MET A 132 44.99 -12.29 7.83
C MET A 132 45.16 -11.01 8.65
N PRO A 133 46.41 -10.51 8.83
CA PRO A 133 46.63 -9.25 9.51
C PRO A 133 45.64 -8.28 8.91
N GLN A 134 44.82 -7.64 9.73
CA GLN A 134 43.96 -6.59 9.23
C GLN A 134 44.90 -5.66 8.46
N MET A 135 44.77 -5.62 7.13
CA MET A 135 44.92 -4.32 6.49
C MET A 135 43.79 -3.54 7.14
N GLY A 136 44.10 -2.92 8.27
CA GLY A 136 43.12 -2.24 9.08
C GLY A 136 42.44 -1.19 8.22
N THR A 137 41.59 -0.41 8.82
CA THR A 137 41.39 0.92 8.29
C THR A 137 42.79 1.57 8.26
N ILE A 138 43.45 1.58 7.09
CA ILE A 138 44.77 2.20 6.85
C ILE A 138 44.73 3.64 7.36
N TYR A 139 43.52 4.21 7.36
CA TYR A 139 43.18 5.52 7.85
C TYR A 139 42.09 5.47 8.93
N PRO A 140 42.08 6.38 9.91
CA PRO A 140 41.10 6.37 11.01
C PRO A 140 39.65 6.52 10.54
N VAL A 141 38.73 5.85 11.24
CA VAL A 141 37.28 5.95 11.01
C VAL A 141 36.58 6.50 12.25
N ALA A 142 35.97 7.67 12.12
CA ALA A 142 35.11 8.26 13.14
C ALA A 142 33.70 7.65 13.07
N LYS A 143 33.04 7.48 14.21
CA LYS A 143 31.63 7.06 14.28
C LYS A 143 30.79 8.19 14.85
N VAL A 144 29.70 8.52 14.18
CA VAL A 144 28.76 9.57 14.58
C VAL A 144 27.37 8.96 14.62
N ALA A 145 26.70 9.06 15.78
CA ALA A 145 25.32 8.61 15.93
C ALA A 145 24.35 9.75 15.60
N ARG A 146 23.47 9.53 14.62
CA ARG A 146 22.41 10.44 14.17
C ARG A 146 21.07 9.69 14.12
N PRO A 147 20.61 9.07 15.22
CA PRO A 147 19.47 8.16 15.19
C PRO A 147 18.18 8.87 14.75
N ASN A 148 17.38 8.21 13.93
CA ASN A 148 16.08 8.69 13.40
C ASN A 148 16.15 9.95 12.53
N GLU A 149 17.35 10.40 12.14
CA GLU A 149 17.49 11.51 11.21
C GLU A 149 17.23 11.07 9.76
N ASN A 150 16.72 12.00 8.94
CA ASN A 150 16.46 11.73 7.54
C ASN A 150 17.79 11.59 6.79
N ILE A 151 18.00 10.44 6.14
CA ILE A 151 19.21 10.15 5.38
C ILE A 151 19.51 11.21 4.31
N LEU A 152 18.49 11.81 3.69
CA LEU A 152 18.67 12.83 2.65
C LEU A 152 19.21 14.15 3.22
N ASN A 153 18.86 14.50 4.45
CA ASN A 153 19.34 15.70 5.11
C ASN A 153 20.83 15.58 5.42
N ILE A 154 21.24 14.42 5.94
CA ILE A 154 22.65 14.13 6.22
C ILE A 154 23.45 14.10 4.91
N VAL A 155 22.91 13.51 3.85
CA VAL A 155 23.57 13.57 2.53
C VAL A 155 23.79 15.02 2.09
N GLN A 156 22.80 15.92 2.27
CA GLN A 156 22.94 17.32 1.89
C GLN A 156 23.99 18.06 2.74
N GLU A 157 23.97 17.86 4.08
CA GLU A 157 24.98 18.39 5.00
C GLU A 157 26.38 17.95 4.57
N LEU A 158 26.59 16.65 4.41
CA LEU A 158 27.89 16.10 4.03
C LEU A 158 28.31 16.51 2.62
N TYR A 159 27.37 16.69 1.69
CA TYR A 159 27.69 17.13 0.33
C TYR A 159 28.23 18.57 0.29
N GLN A 160 27.83 19.42 1.24
CA GLN A 160 28.33 20.79 1.35
C GLN A 160 29.74 20.82 1.96
N ASP A 161 29.99 19.99 2.97
CA ASP A 161 31.25 20.00 3.72
C ASP A 161 32.37 19.14 3.10
N ARG A 162 32.02 18.25 2.18
CA ARG A 162 32.98 17.32 1.58
C ARG A 162 33.94 18.02 0.60
N ARG A 163 35.08 17.37 0.36
CA ARG A 163 35.95 17.76 -0.76
C ARG A 163 35.37 17.27 -2.08
N ARG A 164 35.80 17.88 -3.19
CA ARG A 164 35.30 17.58 -4.56
C ARG A 164 35.24 16.09 -4.92
N TYR A 165 36.17 15.31 -4.38
CA TYR A 165 36.40 13.90 -4.68
C TYR A 165 35.79 12.94 -3.64
N ASP A 166 35.32 13.45 -2.50
CA ASP A 166 34.81 12.58 -1.44
C ASP A 166 33.47 11.94 -1.83
N GLN A 167 33.38 10.62 -1.64
CA GLN A 167 32.18 9.84 -1.93
C GLN A 167 31.37 9.54 -0.66
N ILE A 168 30.04 9.52 -0.82
CA ILE A 168 29.04 9.22 0.21
C ILE A 168 28.28 7.94 -0.20
N LEU A 169 28.26 6.93 0.67
CA LEU A 169 27.51 5.69 0.49
C LEU A 169 26.42 5.55 1.54
N CYS A 170 25.19 5.34 1.10
CA CYS A 170 24.00 5.24 1.93
C CYS A 170 23.42 3.82 1.88
N PHE A 171 23.26 3.17 3.04
CA PHE A 171 22.62 1.86 3.16
C PHE A 171 21.15 2.00 3.57
N VAL A 172 20.25 1.55 2.69
CA VAL A 172 18.80 1.50 2.91
C VAL A 172 18.27 0.08 2.76
N SER A 173 17.03 -0.16 3.19
CA SER A 173 16.52 -1.53 3.36
C SER A 173 16.11 -2.18 2.04
N SER A 174 15.65 -1.41 1.04
CA SER A 174 15.05 -1.95 -0.18
C SER A 174 15.41 -1.19 -1.46
N VAL A 175 15.30 -1.88 -2.60
CA VAL A 175 15.48 -1.28 -3.95
C VAL A 175 14.47 -0.14 -4.19
N LYS A 176 13.27 -0.24 -3.62
CA LYS A 176 12.26 0.82 -3.70
C LYS A 176 12.77 2.08 -2.99
N GLU A 177 13.25 1.96 -1.77
CA GLU A 177 13.83 3.07 -1.01
C GLU A 177 15.05 3.67 -1.71
N VAL A 178 15.92 2.84 -2.30
CA VAL A 178 17.05 3.32 -3.11
C VAL A 178 16.57 4.27 -4.22
N ASN A 179 15.59 3.83 -5.03
CA ASN A 179 15.08 4.62 -6.15
C ASN A 179 14.32 5.87 -5.68
N GLU A 180 13.56 5.76 -4.59
CA GLU A 180 12.87 6.89 -3.97
C GLU A 180 13.85 7.93 -3.45
N CYS A 181 14.89 7.52 -2.72
CA CYS A 181 15.93 8.42 -2.23
C CYS A 181 16.67 9.14 -3.37
N VAL A 182 17.05 8.43 -4.43
CA VAL A 182 17.67 9.03 -5.63
C VAL A 182 16.74 10.06 -6.28
N THR A 183 15.46 9.71 -6.46
CA THR A 183 14.49 10.60 -7.10
C THR A 183 14.20 11.83 -6.24
N LEU A 184 14.01 11.63 -4.93
CA LEU A 184 13.71 12.71 -3.98
C LEU A 184 14.91 13.64 -3.81
N LEU A 185 16.13 13.11 -3.67
CA LEU A 185 17.33 13.94 -3.55
C LEU A 185 17.52 14.82 -4.79
N LYS A 186 17.31 14.26 -5.99
CA LYS A 186 17.37 15.03 -7.24
C LYS A 186 16.31 16.15 -7.26
N LYS A 187 15.07 15.87 -6.80
CA LYS A 187 13.99 16.86 -6.74
C LYS A 187 14.27 17.97 -5.73
N ILE A 188 14.68 17.61 -4.51
CA ILE A 188 14.91 18.56 -3.40
C ILE A 188 16.09 19.48 -3.73
N THR A 189 17.11 18.97 -4.40
CA THR A 189 18.32 19.75 -4.74
C THR A 189 18.24 20.46 -6.09
N GLY A 190 17.09 20.39 -6.79
CA GLY A 190 16.95 20.94 -8.15
C GLY A 190 17.92 20.31 -9.16
N GLY A 191 18.42 19.10 -8.89
CA GLY A 191 19.44 18.42 -9.69
C GLY A 191 20.89 18.77 -9.32
N ALA A 192 21.14 19.63 -8.33
CA ALA A 192 22.50 19.99 -7.90
C ALA A 192 23.27 18.80 -7.31
N ILE A 193 22.57 17.85 -6.67
CA ILE A 193 23.13 16.59 -6.20
C ILE A 193 22.58 15.45 -7.05
N THR A 194 23.48 14.74 -7.74
CA THR A 194 23.14 13.52 -8.46
C THR A 194 23.58 12.31 -7.64
N ALA A 195 22.61 11.49 -7.24
CA ALA A 195 22.86 10.21 -6.58
C ALA A 195 22.59 9.04 -7.51
N TYR A 196 23.34 7.95 -7.30
CA TYR A 196 23.28 6.77 -8.14
C TYR A 196 22.76 5.56 -7.34
N PRO A 197 21.81 4.80 -7.88
CA PRO A 197 21.35 3.57 -7.27
C PRO A 197 22.38 2.46 -7.47
N LEU A 198 22.69 1.70 -6.42
CA LEU A 198 23.51 0.49 -6.48
C LEU A 198 22.67 -0.71 -6.01
N VAL A 199 22.17 -1.50 -6.96
CA VAL A 199 21.25 -2.62 -6.70
C VAL A 199 21.61 -3.85 -7.52
N GLN A 200 21.26 -5.04 -7.02
CA GLN A 200 21.75 -6.32 -7.54
C GLN A 200 21.28 -6.60 -8.98
N SER A 201 20.16 -6.01 -9.40
CA SER A 201 19.61 -6.16 -10.75
C SER A 201 20.39 -5.39 -11.82
N GLN A 202 21.30 -4.50 -11.45
CA GLN A 202 22.12 -3.74 -12.40
C GLN A 202 23.27 -4.57 -12.96
N GLN A 203 23.73 -4.21 -14.16
CA GLN A 203 24.95 -4.77 -14.71
C GLN A 203 26.17 -4.28 -13.92
N ALA A 204 27.16 -5.16 -13.74
CA ALA A 204 28.40 -4.83 -13.03
C ALA A 204 29.15 -3.64 -13.67
N SER A 205 29.12 -3.52 -15.01
CA SER A 205 29.74 -2.38 -15.70
C SER A 205 29.06 -1.05 -15.36
N VAL A 206 27.73 -1.03 -15.23
CA VAL A 206 26.96 0.16 -14.86
C VAL A 206 27.22 0.54 -13.42
N GLN A 207 27.27 -0.44 -12.50
CA GLN A 207 27.64 -0.18 -11.11
C GLN A 207 29.05 0.42 -11.02
N GLN A 208 30.01 -0.13 -11.77
CA GLN A 208 31.38 0.36 -11.81
C GLN A 208 31.46 1.79 -12.37
N GLU A 209 30.78 2.06 -13.49
CA GLU A 209 30.69 3.40 -14.08
C GLU A 209 30.11 4.42 -13.09
N TYR A 210 29.03 4.05 -12.38
CA TYR A 210 28.47 4.88 -11.32
C TYR A 210 29.48 5.13 -10.21
N ILE A 211 30.22 4.11 -9.76
CA ILE A 211 31.21 4.26 -8.69
C ILE A 211 32.39 5.14 -9.12
N GLU A 212 32.82 5.06 -10.38
CA GLU A 212 33.95 5.84 -10.89
C GLU A 212 33.59 7.32 -11.11
N THR A 213 32.37 7.59 -11.57
CA THR A 213 31.91 8.95 -11.94
C THR A 213 31.09 9.63 -10.86
N GLY A 214 30.49 8.86 -9.96
CA GLY A 214 29.54 9.31 -8.96
C GLY A 214 30.17 9.69 -7.63
N SER A 215 29.42 10.49 -6.86
CA SER A 215 29.83 10.95 -5.53
C SER A 215 28.84 10.61 -4.42
N VAL A 216 27.60 10.23 -4.76
CA VAL A 216 26.56 9.86 -3.80
C VAL A 216 25.88 8.59 -4.28
N PHE A 217 25.77 7.61 -3.39
CA PHE A 217 25.26 6.29 -3.71
C PHE A 217 24.21 5.85 -2.71
N PHE A 218 23.07 5.34 -3.18
CA PHE A 218 22.12 4.60 -2.35
C PHE A 218 22.17 3.13 -2.71
N SER A 219 22.40 2.27 -1.72
CA SER A 219 22.62 0.84 -1.90
C SER A 219 21.80 0.02 -0.92
N THR A 220 21.47 -1.20 -1.33
CA THR A 220 21.11 -2.30 -0.41
C THR A 220 22.38 -3.02 0.05
N THR A 221 22.32 -4.33 0.33
CA THR A 221 23.47 -5.18 0.69
C THR A 221 24.53 -5.31 -0.41
N VAL A 222 24.29 -4.85 -1.63
CA VAL A 222 25.25 -4.99 -2.76
C VAL A 222 26.59 -4.32 -2.47
N ALA A 223 26.59 -3.18 -1.81
CA ALA A 223 27.81 -2.47 -1.45
C ALA A 223 28.51 -3.02 -0.19
N GLU A 224 27.96 -4.07 0.46
CA GLU A 224 28.49 -4.64 1.71
C GLU A 224 29.78 -5.45 1.52
N THR A 225 29.93 -6.17 0.41
CA THR A 225 31.01 -7.16 0.18
C THR A 225 31.84 -6.83 -1.08
N SER A 226 31.20 -6.64 -2.22
CA SER A 226 31.86 -6.77 -3.53
C SER A 226 32.29 -5.47 -4.23
N LEU A 227 31.81 -4.31 -3.78
CA LEU A 227 32.09 -3.02 -4.45
C LEU A 227 33.27 -2.28 -3.79
N THR A 228 34.19 -1.79 -4.63
CA THR A 228 35.36 -1.00 -4.19
C THR A 228 35.15 0.44 -4.61
N PHE A 229 35.16 1.35 -3.65
CA PHE A 229 34.96 2.78 -3.86
C PHE A 229 36.31 3.50 -3.79
N PRO A 230 36.73 4.24 -4.83
CA PRO A 230 38.06 4.83 -4.87
C PRO A 230 38.25 5.93 -3.81
N GLN A 231 37.20 6.70 -3.52
CA GLN A 231 37.30 7.92 -2.72
C GLN A 231 36.22 7.95 -1.60
N LEU A 232 35.85 6.79 -1.05
CA LEU A 232 34.83 6.71 -0.02
C LEU A 232 35.26 7.40 1.27
N LYS A 233 34.49 8.43 1.65
CA LYS A 233 34.71 9.25 2.83
C LYS A 233 33.62 9.05 3.88
N PHE A 234 32.39 8.90 3.43
CA PHE A 234 31.22 8.86 4.31
C PHE A 234 30.37 7.63 4.04
N VAL A 235 29.96 6.95 5.12
CA VAL A 235 28.92 5.92 5.07
C VAL A 235 27.78 6.36 5.97
N ILE A 236 26.55 6.30 5.48
CA ILE A 236 25.33 6.57 6.24
C ILE A 236 24.50 5.29 6.26
N ASP A 237 24.24 4.74 7.44
CA ASP A 237 23.59 3.43 7.58
C ASP A 237 22.32 3.50 8.42
N THR A 238 21.20 3.06 7.82
CA THR A 238 19.92 2.90 8.49
C THR A 238 19.90 1.74 9.50
N GLY A 239 20.86 0.82 9.41
CA GLY A 239 20.92 -0.40 10.22
C GLY A 239 19.86 -1.44 9.84
N MET A 240 19.06 -1.17 8.81
CA MET A 240 18.00 -2.05 8.37
C MET A 240 18.46 -2.90 7.18
N ILE A 241 17.81 -4.05 7.02
CA ILE A 241 17.99 -4.96 5.90
C ILE A 241 16.63 -5.55 5.53
N ASN A 242 16.43 -5.91 4.26
CA ASN A 242 15.24 -6.61 3.81
C ASN A 242 15.64 -7.98 3.25
N VAL A 243 15.18 -9.04 3.89
CA VAL A 243 15.57 -10.42 3.56
C VAL A 243 14.35 -11.27 3.14
N PRO A 244 14.50 -12.17 2.16
CA PRO A 244 13.42 -13.09 1.80
C PRO A 244 13.23 -14.17 2.87
N VAL A 245 11.99 -14.34 3.34
CA VAL A 245 11.59 -15.35 4.32
C VAL A 245 10.40 -16.14 3.77
N TYR A 246 10.50 -17.46 3.79
CA TYR A 246 9.42 -18.36 3.43
C TYR A 246 8.47 -18.56 4.61
N ASP A 247 7.18 -18.33 4.37
CA ASP A 247 6.08 -18.63 5.27
C ASP A 247 5.41 -19.95 4.84
N PRO A 248 5.59 -21.04 5.63
CA PRO A 248 5.00 -22.35 5.33
C PRO A 248 3.47 -22.35 5.32
N GLN A 249 2.82 -21.50 6.13
CA GLN A 249 1.36 -21.52 6.24
C GLN A 249 0.71 -20.93 4.99
N SER A 250 1.22 -19.80 4.52
CA SER A 250 0.72 -19.16 3.30
C SER A 250 1.36 -19.72 2.02
N LYS A 251 2.39 -20.58 2.15
CA LYS A 251 3.23 -21.14 1.07
C LYS A 251 3.88 -20.04 0.21
N ARG A 252 4.40 -18.98 0.86
CA ARG A 252 4.89 -17.77 0.18
C ARG A 252 6.24 -17.34 0.69
N THR A 253 7.09 -16.87 -0.22
CA THR A 253 8.26 -16.06 0.16
C THR A 253 7.86 -14.60 0.27
N VAL A 254 8.03 -14.01 1.45
CA VAL A 254 7.79 -12.59 1.73
C VAL A 254 9.12 -11.90 2.01
N LEU A 255 9.25 -10.64 1.59
CA LEU A 255 10.39 -9.82 1.96
C LEU A 255 10.12 -9.24 3.36
N LYS A 256 10.96 -9.55 4.34
CA LYS A 256 10.83 -9.08 5.72
C LYS A 256 11.92 -8.07 6.02
N VAL A 257 11.52 -6.84 6.32
CA VAL A 257 12.41 -5.81 6.82
C VAL A 257 12.76 -6.13 8.28
N GLY A 258 14.04 -6.12 8.60
CA GLY A 258 14.59 -6.42 9.91
C GLY A 258 15.86 -5.64 10.20
N ARG A 259 16.37 -5.79 11.43
CA ARG A 259 17.65 -5.22 11.84
C ARG A 259 18.79 -6.02 11.23
N ALA A 260 19.82 -5.33 10.75
CA ALA A 260 21.04 -5.98 10.29
C ALA A 260 21.81 -6.58 11.47
N ALA A 261 22.44 -7.73 11.23
CA ALA A 261 23.30 -8.39 12.22
C ALA A 261 24.58 -7.56 12.48
N GLU A 262 25.24 -7.82 13.61
CA GLU A 262 26.47 -7.11 14.01
C GLU A 262 27.59 -7.21 12.98
N SER A 263 27.78 -8.40 12.42
CA SER A 263 28.74 -8.64 11.34
C SER A 263 28.44 -7.80 10.10
N THR A 264 27.18 -7.68 9.68
CA THR A 264 26.78 -6.83 8.55
C THR A 264 27.09 -5.36 8.82
N ILE A 265 26.74 -4.85 10.00
CA ILE A 265 27.08 -3.47 10.40
C ILE A 265 28.59 -3.26 10.38
N LYS A 266 29.37 -4.21 10.91
CA LYS A 266 30.84 -4.15 10.89
C LYS A 266 31.39 -4.11 9.46
N GLN A 267 30.79 -4.85 8.52
CA GLN A 267 31.21 -4.85 7.11
C GLN A 267 30.87 -3.54 6.40
N ARG A 268 29.67 -3.01 6.62
CA ARG A 268 29.27 -1.67 6.12
C ARG A 268 30.21 -0.59 6.64
N LEU A 269 30.59 -0.67 7.92
CA LEU A 269 31.60 0.22 8.51
C LEU A 269 33.00 0.01 7.89
N GLY A 270 33.40 -1.24 7.66
CA GLY A 270 34.66 -1.63 7.03
C GLY A 270 34.81 -1.26 5.55
N ARG A 271 33.78 -0.62 4.96
CA ARG A 271 33.92 0.06 3.66
C ARG A 271 34.76 1.34 3.78
N LEU A 272 34.74 1.99 4.95
CA LEU A 272 35.54 3.17 5.24
C LEU A 272 36.96 2.83 5.65
N GLY A 273 37.85 3.82 5.60
CA GLY A 273 39.22 3.70 6.09
C GLY A 273 40.17 2.93 5.18
N ARG A 274 39.73 2.51 3.99
CA ARG A 274 40.56 1.77 3.01
C ARG A 274 41.50 2.69 2.23
N THR A 275 41.00 3.81 1.71
CA THR A 275 41.77 4.73 0.86
C THR A 275 42.06 6.07 1.52
N GLN A 276 41.24 6.47 2.51
CA GLN A 276 41.40 7.72 3.26
C GLN A 276 40.63 7.67 4.60
N PRO A 277 40.85 8.62 5.55
CA PRO A 277 40.10 8.67 6.80
C PRO A 277 38.61 8.83 6.52
N GLY A 278 37.73 8.16 7.27
CA GLY A 278 36.30 8.16 6.98
C GLY A 278 35.41 8.46 8.19
N THR A 279 34.14 8.75 7.94
CA THR A 279 33.14 8.94 8.99
C THR A 279 31.91 8.07 8.73
N TYR A 280 31.56 7.25 9.72
CA TYR A 280 30.39 6.37 9.71
C TYR A 280 29.24 7.02 10.49
N TYR A 281 28.11 7.24 9.83
CA TYR A 281 26.88 7.79 10.40
C TYR A 281 25.87 6.69 10.65
N SER A 282 25.58 6.38 11.91
CA SER A 282 24.55 5.40 12.28
C SER A 282 23.21 6.09 12.54
N LEU A 283 22.18 5.76 11.76
CA LEU A 283 20.83 6.33 11.87
C LEU A 283 19.88 5.55 12.78
N TYR A 284 20.41 4.57 13.51
CA TYR A 284 19.66 3.70 14.39
C TYR A 284 20.13 3.84 15.84
N ASN A 285 19.21 3.57 16.78
CA ASN A 285 19.47 3.57 18.22
C ASN A 285 19.41 2.16 18.86
N PHE A 286 19.07 1.13 18.08
CA PHE A 286 19.00 -0.24 18.60
C PHE A 286 20.39 -0.80 18.89
N LYS A 287 20.47 -1.67 19.89
CA LYS A 287 21.70 -2.42 20.17
C LYS A 287 21.93 -3.43 19.06
N VAL A 288 23.11 -3.37 18.46
CA VAL A 288 23.50 -4.23 17.35
C VAL A 288 23.83 -5.66 17.83
N GLU A 289 24.06 -5.85 19.13
CA GLU A 289 24.51 -7.11 19.75
C GLU A 289 23.46 -8.23 19.80
N ASP A 290 22.16 -7.93 19.57
CA ASP A 290 21.08 -8.92 19.68
C ASP A 290 21.28 -10.12 18.72
N GLN A 291 21.95 -9.90 17.58
CA GLN A 291 22.24 -10.93 16.61
C GLN A 291 23.62 -10.71 15.97
N ARG A 292 24.59 -11.55 16.36
CA ARG A 292 25.99 -11.43 15.92
C ARG A 292 26.21 -11.74 14.43
N TYR A 293 25.50 -12.73 13.89
CA TYR A 293 25.60 -13.19 12.49
C TYR A 293 24.22 -13.25 11.82
N PRO A 294 24.10 -13.00 10.50
CA PRO A 294 22.84 -13.17 9.78
C PRO A 294 22.28 -14.59 9.97
N ILE A 295 20.95 -14.72 10.03
CA ILE A 295 20.34 -16.05 10.00
C ILE A 295 20.62 -16.63 8.62
N PRO A 296 21.13 -17.88 8.52
CA PRO A 296 21.47 -18.48 7.24
C PRO A 296 20.26 -18.59 6.33
N GLN A 297 20.45 -18.27 5.05
CA GLN A 297 19.34 -18.19 4.10
C GLN A 297 18.62 -19.54 3.95
N ILE A 298 19.33 -20.66 4.09
CA ILE A 298 18.75 -22.01 4.04
C ILE A 298 17.73 -22.27 5.15
N CYS A 299 17.84 -21.60 6.30
CA CYS A 299 16.89 -21.72 7.42
C CYS A 299 15.62 -20.90 7.22
N GLN A 300 15.58 -20.01 6.22
CA GLN A 300 14.48 -19.10 5.93
C GLN A 300 13.93 -19.24 4.50
N SER A 301 14.40 -20.20 3.72
CA SER A 301 14.01 -20.39 2.32
C SER A 301 12.97 -21.50 2.14
N ASP A 302 12.30 -21.50 1.00
CA ASP A 302 11.55 -22.66 0.52
C ASP A 302 12.54 -23.81 0.23
N LEU A 303 12.33 -24.93 0.92
CA LEU A 303 13.21 -26.10 0.85
C LEU A 303 12.83 -27.08 -0.27
N MET A 304 11.70 -26.89 -0.99
CA MET A 304 11.24 -27.86 -2.01
C MET A 304 12.28 -28.10 -3.11
N ASN A 305 12.82 -27.03 -3.68
CA ASN A 305 13.81 -27.14 -4.75
C ASN A 305 15.11 -27.78 -4.25
N ILE A 306 15.46 -27.52 -2.99
CA ILE A 306 16.65 -28.06 -2.34
C ILE A 306 16.48 -29.57 -2.11
N GLU A 307 15.39 -29.97 -1.45
CA GLU A 307 15.06 -31.37 -1.17
C GLU A 307 15.02 -32.18 -2.46
N PHE A 308 14.32 -31.69 -3.48
CA PHE A 308 14.26 -32.38 -4.77
C PHE A 308 15.62 -32.48 -5.47
N SER A 309 16.43 -31.41 -5.43
CA SER A 309 17.77 -31.43 -6.02
C SER A 309 18.71 -32.43 -5.34
N LEU A 310 18.59 -32.61 -4.03
CA LEU A 310 19.33 -33.63 -3.29
C LEU A 310 18.85 -35.04 -3.65
N ARG A 311 17.53 -35.26 -3.70
CA ARG A 311 16.94 -36.57 -4.03
C ARG A 311 17.25 -37.02 -5.46
N LYS A 312 17.28 -36.08 -6.42
CA LYS A 312 17.61 -36.36 -7.83
C LYS A 312 19.11 -36.56 -8.08
N SER A 313 19.96 -36.04 -7.19
CA SER A 313 21.42 -36.22 -7.29
C SER A 313 21.83 -37.70 -7.16
N PRO A 314 23.04 -38.07 -7.60
CA PRO A 314 23.63 -39.39 -7.33
C PRO A 314 23.63 -39.80 -5.84
N LEU A 315 23.54 -38.83 -4.92
CA LEU A 315 23.43 -39.10 -3.48
C LEU A 315 22.17 -39.91 -3.13
N HIS A 316 21.07 -39.70 -3.86
CA HIS A 316 19.76 -40.27 -3.57
C HIS A 316 19.29 -40.07 -2.10
N LYS A 317 19.69 -38.96 -1.48
CA LYS A 317 19.35 -38.57 -0.11
C LYS A 317 18.65 -37.21 -0.07
N GLY A 318 17.89 -36.94 1.00
CA GLY A 318 17.23 -35.66 1.24
C GLY A 318 17.93 -34.77 2.26
N LEU A 319 17.27 -33.67 2.63
CA LEU A 319 17.68 -32.70 3.66
C LEU A 319 17.81 -33.35 5.04
N GLU A 320 16.99 -34.34 5.35
CA GLU A 320 17.06 -35.06 6.62
C GLU A 320 18.43 -35.72 6.84
N TYR A 321 19.06 -36.19 5.75
CA TYR A 321 20.42 -36.68 5.77
C TYR A 321 21.45 -35.53 5.69
N MET A 322 21.22 -34.56 4.80
CA MET A 322 22.17 -33.46 4.59
C MET A 322 22.30 -32.51 5.79
N LYS A 323 21.29 -32.39 6.66
CA LYS A 323 21.34 -31.53 7.85
C LYS A 323 22.47 -31.90 8.82
N ASN A 324 22.97 -33.13 8.77
CA ASN A 324 24.11 -33.56 9.58
C ASN A 324 25.45 -32.97 9.11
N PHE A 325 25.47 -32.43 7.89
CA PHE A 325 26.65 -31.82 7.29
C PHE A 325 26.49 -30.31 7.09
N LEU A 326 25.36 -29.71 7.47
CA LEU A 326 25.16 -28.27 7.37
C LEU A 326 25.78 -27.54 8.57
N PRO A 327 26.32 -26.32 8.40
CA PRO A 327 26.77 -25.50 9.53
C PRO A 327 25.62 -25.20 10.51
N ASP A 328 24.46 -24.84 9.96
CA ASP A 328 23.22 -24.60 10.70
C ASP A 328 22.08 -25.40 10.06
N LYS A 329 21.26 -26.02 10.90
CA LYS A 329 20.19 -26.92 10.45
C LYS A 329 18.91 -26.12 10.19
N PRO A 330 18.24 -26.33 9.04
CA PRO A 330 16.90 -25.82 8.85
C PRO A 330 15.95 -26.36 9.94
N PRO A 331 14.89 -25.63 10.31
CA PRO A 331 13.94 -26.11 11.30
C PRO A 331 13.32 -27.45 10.87
N GLN A 332 13.25 -28.42 11.78
CA GLN A 332 12.67 -29.75 11.49
C GLN A 332 11.25 -29.68 10.90
N PRO A 333 10.32 -28.85 11.43
CA PRO A 333 8.98 -28.73 10.85
C PRO A 333 8.99 -28.27 9.39
N SER A 334 9.98 -27.46 8.99
CA SER A 334 10.11 -27.00 7.60
C SER A 334 10.58 -28.13 6.67
N ILE A 335 11.49 -29.00 7.14
CA ILE A 335 11.92 -30.19 6.41
C ILE A 335 10.74 -31.16 6.25
N ASP A 336 10.05 -31.47 7.36
CA ASP A 336 8.92 -32.41 7.37
C ASP A 336 7.79 -31.95 6.45
N HIS A 337 7.44 -30.66 6.52
CA HIS A 337 6.46 -30.05 5.63
C HIS A 337 6.86 -30.17 4.15
N THR A 338 8.13 -29.93 3.84
CA THR A 338 8.66 -30.01 2.47
C THR A 338 8.59 -31.43 1.92
N VAL A 339 9.00 -32.43 2.71
CA VAL A 339 8.91 -33.84 2.33
C VAL A 339 7.44 -34.23 2.11
N GLN A 340 6.54 -33.80 3.01
CA GLN A 340 5.12 -34.07 2.85
C GLN A 340 4.53 -33.42 1.59
N GLU A 341 4.95 -32.20 1.25
CA GLU A 341 4.49 -31.54 0.01
C GLU A 341 4.98 -32.29 -1.24
N LEU A 342 6.22 -32.78 -1.26
CA LEU A 342 6.72 -33.60 -2.37
C LEU A 342 5.98 -34.94 -2.50
N ARG A 343 5.51 -35.54 -1.39
CA ARG A 343 4.62 -36.72 -1.41
C ARG A 343 3.25 -36.35 -1.99
N ASN A 344 2.66 -35.23 -1.56
CA ASN A 344 1.39 -34.73 -2.09
C ASN A 344 1.47 -34.46 -3.61
N LEU A 345 2.64 -34.03 -4.10
CA LEU A 345 2.91 -33.83 -5.53
C LEU A 345 3.19 -35.14 -6.30
N GLY A 346 3.17 -36.30 -5.63
CA GLY A 346 3.44 -37.60 -6.24
C GLY A 346 4.90 -37.79 -6.68
N ILE A 347 5.83 -37.00 -6.13
CA ILE A 347 7.26 -37.06 -6.48
C ILE A 347 7.99 -38.08 -5.60
N LEU A 348 7.60 -38.17 -4.33
CA LEU A 348 8.13 -39.13 -3.37
C LEU A 348 7.08 -40.19 -3.01
N GLU A 349 7.54 -41.41 -2.81
CA GLU A 349 6.73 -42.49 -2.23
C GLU A 349 6.41 -42.19 -0.76
N ASN A 350 5.31 -42.79 -0.26
CA ASN A 350 4.97 -42.71 1.15
C ASN A 350 6.03 -43.39 2.00
N ALA A 351 6.10 -43.02 3.28
CA ALA A 351 6.97 -43.71 4.23
C ALA A 351 6.66 -45.22 4.23
N PRO A 352 7.68 -46.10 4.30
CA PRO A 352 9.05 -45.81 4.75
C PRO A 352 10.12 -45.63 3.66
N SER A 353 9.83 -45.85 2.37
CA SER A 353 10.88 -45.83 1.32
C SER A 353 11.37 -44.42 0.98
N GLU A 354 10.48 -43.42 1.03
CA GLU A 354 10.71 -42.03 0.61
C GLU A 354 11.50 -41.88 -0.71
N SER A 355 11.38 -42.87 -1.59
CA SER A 355 12.12 -42.93 -2.84
C SER A 355 11.40 -42.11 -3.91
N LEU A 356 12.11 -41.71 -4.98
CA LEU A 356 11.47 -41.04 -6.10
C LEU A 356 10.49 -41.99 -6.78
N THR A 357 9.22 -41.57 -6.95
CA THR A 357 8.22 -42.32 -7.72
C THR A 357 8.61 -42.40 -9.21
N SER A 358 7.84 -43.11 -10.05
CA SER A 358 8.04 -43.07 -11.51
C SER A 358 7.97 -41.64 -12.08
N HIS A 359 7.07 -40.80 -11.54
CA HIS A 359 6.95 -39.39 -11.89
C HIS A 359 8.18 -38.61 -11.39
N GLY A 360 8.59 -38.80 -10.13
CA GLY A 360 9.80 -38.18 -9.56
C GLY A 360 11.07 -38.54 -10.33
N ARG A 361 11.22 -39.80 -10.75
CA ARG A 361 12.34 -40.27 -11.59
C ARG A 361 12.32 -39.64 -12.98
N ALA A 362 11.14 -39.43 -13.57
CA ALA A 362 11.02 -38.74 -14.85
C ALA A 362 11.43 -37.26 -14.74
N LEU A 363 11.07 -36.58 -13.64
CA LEU A 363 11.51 -35.21 -13.36
C LEU A 363 13.02 -35.15 -13.12
N ALA A 364 13.59 -36.12 -12.40
CA ALA A 364 15.01 -36.18 -12.09
C ALA A 364 15.91 -36.28 -13.33
N LYS A 365 15.39 -36.80 -14.45
CA LYS A 365 16.08 -36.89 -15.74
C LYS A 365 16.18 -35.55 -16.48
N LEU A 366 15.40 -34.54 -16.06
CA LEU A 366 15.44 -33.21 -16.68
C LEU A 366 16.64 -32.40 -16.18
N PRO A 367 17.19 -31.51 -17.02
CA PRO A 367 18.13 -30.50 -16.53
C PRO A 367 17.43 -29.60 -15.50
N ASP A 368 18.21 -28.93 -14.66
CA ASP A 368 17.65 -27.92 -13.77
C ASP A 368 16.99 -26.79 -14.59
N PHE A 369 15.81 -26.33 -14.18
CA PHE A 369 15.09 -25.18 -14.73
C PHE A 369 14.95 -24.03 -13.73
N GLY A 370 15.61 -24.11 -12.57
CA GLY A 370 15.58 -23.12 -11.51
C GLY A 370 14.43 -23.27 -10.52
N SER A 371 13.36 -23.99 -10.90
CA SER A 371 12.28 -24.38 -9.99
C SER A 371 11.70 -25.74 -10.34
N LEU A 372 11.20 -26.43 -9.31
CA LEU A 372 10.47 -27.68 -9.45
C LEU A 372 9.16 -27.45 -10.23
N ALA A 373 8.47 -26.33 -9.98
CA ALA A 373 7.29 -25.95 -10.74
C ALA A 373 7.56 -25.91 -12.25
N MET A 374 8.63 -25.21 -12.69
CA MET A 374 8.99 -25.16 -14.11
C MET A 374 9.43 -26.52 -14.65
N SER A 375 10.14 -27.33 -13.85
CA SER A 375 10.50 -28.70 -14.23
C SER A 375 9.26 -29.57 -14.50
N LYS A 376 8.21 -29.44 -13.68
CA LYS A 376 6.92 -30.11 -13.92
C LYS A 376 6.26 -29.62 -15.22
N CYS A 377 6.28 -28.31 -15.48
CA CYS A 377 5.73 -27.75 -16.71
C CYS A 377 6.44 -28.31 -17.95
N VAL A 378 7.77 -28.34 -17.93
CA VAL A 378 8.55 -28.86 -19.06
C VAL A 378 8.33 -30.36 -19.24
N LEU A 379 8.24 -31.14 -18.16
CA LEU A 379 7.94 -32.57 -18.26
C LEU A 379 6.59 -32.81 -18.94
N ALA A 380 5.56 -32.05 -18.55
CA ALA A 380 4.24 -32.11 -19.16
C ALA A 380 4.28 -31.70 -20.64
N ALA A 381 5.02 -30.64 -20.98
CA ALA A 381 5.22 -30.22 -22.37
C ALA A 381 5.89 -31.29 -23.24
N LEU A 382 6.82 -32.06 -22.65
CA LEU A 382 7.53 -33.14 -23.34
C LEU A 382 6.69 -34.41 -23.51
N LYS A 383 5.86 -34.75 -22.51
CA LYS A 383 5.14 -36.05 -22.47
C LYS A 383 3.69 -35.98 -22.92
N GLU A 384 3.00 -34.87 -22.66
CA GLU A 384 1.54 -34.78 -22.76
C GLU A 384 1.12 -33.78 -23.85
N TYR A 385 1.74 -32.60 -23.91
CA TYR A 385 1.24 -31.48 -24.71
C TYR A 385 2.03 -31.16 -25.98
N ASN A 386 3.10 -31.90 -26.28
CA ASN A 386 3.90 -31.75 -27.52
C ASN A 386 4.36 -30.30 -27.81
N CYS A 387 4.73 -29.55 -26.78
CA CYS A 387 5.22 -28.17 -26.88
C CYS A 387 6.59 -28.01 -26.19
N GLY A 388 7.39 -29.07 -26.20
CA GLY A 388 8.68 -29.16 -25.50
C GLY A 388 9.64 -28.01 -25.86
N ARG A 389 9.81 -27.71 -27.15
CA ARG A 389 10.69 -26.62 -27.61
C ARG A 389 10.22 -25.26 -27.10
N ASP A 390 8.93 -25.00 -27.13
CA ASP A 390 8.34 -23.73 -26.69
C ASP A 390 8.59 -23.50 -25.20
N LEU A 391 8.32 -24.50 -24.35
CA LEU A 391 8.56 -24.40 -22.90
C LEU A 391 10.05 -24.35 -22.55
N ILE A 392 10.92 -25.05 -23.27
CA ILE A 392 12.37 -24.97 -23.03
C ILE A 392 12.90 -23.56 -23.37
N VAL A 393 12.42 -22.95 -24.46
CA VAL A 393 12.80 -21.59 -24.82
C VAL A 393 12.21 -20.59 -23.82
N LEU A 394 10.93 -20.71 -23.46
CA LEU A 394 10.28 -19.83 -22.49
C LEU A 394 10.93 -19.91 -21.11
N SER A 395 11.23 -21.12 -20.62
CA SER A 395 11.91 -21.30 -19.33
C SER A 395 13.32 -20.71 -19.32
N SER A 396 14.03 -20.71 -20.47
CA SER A 396 15.37 -20.11 -20.56
C SER A 396 15.37 -18.60 -20.25
N ILE A 397 14.38 -17.85 -20.73
CA ILE A 397 14.25 -16.42 -20.45
C ILE A 397 13.61 -16.17 -19.08
N LEU A 398 12.61 -16.97 -18.67
CA LEU A 398 12.01 -16.83 -17.34
C LEU A 398 13.05 -17.05 -16.22
N SER A 399 13.93 -18.05 -16.36
CA SER A 399 14.93 -18.37 -15.33
C SER A 399 15.95 -17.26 -15.07
N VAL A 400 16.11 -16.29 -15.99
CA VAL A 400 17.02 -15.13 -15.83
C VAL A 400 16.27 -13.84 -15.48
N LEU A 401 14.93 -13.85 -15.52
CA LEU A 401 14.10 -12.68 -15.26
C LEU A 401 13.76 -12.55 -13.77
N ASN A 402 14.08 -11.37 -13.23
CA ASN A 402 13.82 -11.00 -11.83
C ASN A 402 12.77 -9.86 -11.70
N THR A 403 12.30 -9.28 -12.81
CA THR A 403 11.35 -8.15 -12.81
C THR A 403 10.53 -8.07 -14.11
N THR A 404 9.28 -7.65 -13.99
CA THR A 404 8.31 -7.40 -15.08
C THR A 404 8.54 -6.09 -15.83
N THR A 405 9.39 -5.19 -15.30
CA THR A 405 9.72 -3.90 -15.97
C THR A 405 10.28 -4.08 -17.38
N VAL A 406 10.85 -5.25 -17.66
CA VAL A 406 11.36 -5.69 -18.97
C VAL A 406 10.27 -5.64 -20.03
N LEU A 407 9.02 -5.99 -19.68
CA LEU A 407 7.87 -6.02 -20.58
C LEU A 407 7.52 -4.64 -21.15
N LYS A 408 7.80 -3.56 -20.39
CA LYS A 408 7.63 -2.18 -20.87
C LYS A 408 8.57 -1.85 -22.03
N SER A 409 9.77 -2.42 -22.01
CA SER A 409 10.81 -2.21 -23.02
C SER A 409 10.65 -3.14 -24.22
N VAL A 410 9.66 -4.05 -24.22
CA VAL A 410 9.34 -4.92 -25.36
C VAL A 410 8.48 -4.14 -26.36
N PRO A 411 8.90 -4.05 -27.64
CA PRO A 411 8.11 -3.41 -28.69
C PRO A 411 6.75 -4.07 -28.94
N GLN A 412 5.79 -3.29 -29.42
CA GLN A 412 4.39 -3.73 -29.63
C GLN A 412 4.29 -4.96 -30.55
N GLN A 413 5.16 -5.08 -31.55
CA GLN A 413 5.16 -6.20 -32.51
C GLN A 413 5.40 -7.59 -31.88
N PHE A 414 6.00 -7.64 -30.67
CA PHE A 414 6.24 -8.90 -29.97
C PHE A 414 5.17 -9.21 -28.92
N LYS A 415 4.37 -8.21 -28.52
CA LYS A 415 3.36 -8.35 -27.47
C LYS A 415 2.21 -9.22 -27.96
N SER A 416 1.91 -10.28 -27.22
CA SER A 416 0.77 -11.16 -27.50
C SER A 416 -0.45 -10.78 -26.66
N ALA A 417 -1.64 -10.93 -27.26
CA ALA A 417 -2.91 -10.84 -26.55
C ALA A 417 -3.08 -11.96 -25.49
N ASP A 418 -2.39 -13.10 -25.68
CA ASP A 418 -2.42 -14.24 -24.74
C ASP A 418 -1.65 -13.96 -23.44
N GLY A 419 -0.78 -12.94 -23.45
CA GLY A 419 -0.10 -12.41 -22.26
C GLY A 419 1.42 -12.41 -22.32
N ASP A 420 2.02 -12.34 -21.13
CA ASP A 420 3.44 -12.07 -20.94
C ASP A 420 4.31 -13.26 -21.34
N PHE A 421 3.85 -14.49 -21.08
CA PHE A 421 4.56 -15.71 -21.46
C PHE A 421 4.80 -15.77 -22.98
N MET A 422 3.74 -15.53 -23.74
CA MET A 422 3.82 -15.57 -25.20
C MET A 422 4.60 -14.39 -25.77
N THR A 423 4.48 -13.22 -25.13
CA THR A 423 5.32 -12.06 -25.46
C THR A 423 6.82 -12.37 -25.34
N LEU A 424 7.23 -13.03 -24.25
CA LEU A 424 8.63 -13.39 -24.03
C LEU A 424 9.10 -14.52 -24.97
N LEU A 425 8.23 -15.50 -25.27
CA LEU A 425 8.56 -16.53 -26.25
C LEU A 425 8.76 -15.92 -27.64
N ASN A 426 7.88 -15.01 -28.08
CA ASN A 426 8.00 -14.33 -29.37
C ASN A 426 9.33 -13.58 -29.50
N VAL A 427 9.77 -12.89 -28.44
CA VAL A 427 11.09 -12.23 -28.40
C VAL A 427 12.20 -13.26 -28.61
N MET A 428 12.20 -14.36 -27.83
CA MET A 428 13.25 -15.37 -27.92
C MET A 428 13.24 -16.10 -29.27
N ASP A 429 12.08 -16.45 -29.80
CA ASP A 429 11.94 -17.12 -31.10
C ASP A 429 12.51 -16.29 -32.24
N GLN A 430 12.24 -14.98 -32.25
CA GLN A 430 12.77 -14.09 -33.27
C GLN A 430 14.31 -13.99 -33.19
N ILE A 431 14.87 -13.94 -31.98
CA ILE A 431 16.32 -13.96 -31.80
C ILE A 431 16.93 -15.30 -32.23
N LEU A 432 16.30 -16.43 -31.88
CA LEU A 432 16.76 -17.77 -32.26
C LEU A 432 16.63 -18.03 -33.77
N LEU A 433 15.61 -17.46 -34.43
CA LEU A 433 15.43 -17.54 -35.87
C LEU A 433 16.59 -16.84 -36.59
N VAL A 434 16.94 -15.63 -36.18
CA VAL A 434 18.10 -14.90 -36.74
C VAL A 434 19.41 -15.64 -36.44
N LYS A 435 19.53 -16.25 -35.25
CA LYS A 435 20.69 -17.08 -34.91
C LYS A 435 20.85 -18.29 -35.83
N LYS A 436 19.75 -18.88 -36.30
CA LYS A 436 19.77 -20.01 -37.24
C LYS A 436 20.07 -19.59 -38.67
N SER A 437 19.72 -18.37 -39.06
CA SER A 437 19.93 -17.87 -40.44
C SER A 437 21.34 -17.35 -40.70
N VAL A 438 22.17 -17.21 -39.66
CA VAL A 438 23.52 -16.62 -39.75
C VAL A 438 24.55 -17.64 -39.27
N LYS A 439 25.75 -17.66 -39.86
CA LYS A 439 26.84 -18.53 -39.38
C LYS A 439 27.23 -18.14 -37.95
N SER A 440 27.63 -19.12 -37.14
CA SER A 440 27.89 -18.93 -35.69
C SER A 440 28.90 -17.81 -35.38
N ASN A 441 29.90 -17.60 -36.24
CA ASN A 441 30.92 -16.56 -36.15
C ASN A 441 30.45 -15.15 -36.56
N GLU A 442 29.32 -15.04 -37.28
CA GLU A 442 28.74 -13.79 -37.77
C GLU A 442 27.58 -13.30 -36.89
N PHE A 443 27.06 -14.13 -36.00
CA PHE A 443 25.96 -13.76 -35.11
C PHE A 443 26.39 -12.68 -34.09
N ARG A 444 25.87 -11.46 -34.28
CA ARG A 444 26.07 -10.34 -33.35
C ARG A 444 24.73 -9.90 -32.74
N LEU A 445 24.59 -10.10 -31.43
CA LEU A 445 23.33 -9.80 -30.72
C LEU A 445 22.98 -8.30 -30.73
N GLU A 446 23.98 -7.44 -30.63
CA GLU A 446 23.77 -5.99 -30.45
C GLU A 446 23.09 -5.32 -31.66
N PRO A 447 23.57 -5.48 -32.92
CA PRO A 447 22.85 -4.99 -34.11
C PRO A 447 21.43 -5.56 -34.24
N ILE A 448 21.25 -6.83 -33.87
CA ILE A 448 19.93 -7.49 -33.91
C ILE A 448 18.98 -6.80 -32.92
N CYS A 449 19.41 -6.64 -31.67
CA CYS A 449 18.61 -5.96 -30.65
C CYS A 449 18.30 -4.52 -31.06
N GLN A 450 19.27 -3.79 -31.62
CA GLN A 450 19.05 -2.42 -32.09
C GLN A 450 18.00 -2.36 -33.22
N SER A 451 18.15 -3.19 -34.27
CA SER A 451 17.21 -3.24 -35.40
C SER A 451 15.79 -3.66 -34.99
N LYS A 452 15.66 -4.45 -33.92
CA LYS A 452 14.39 -4.95 -33.41
C LYS A 452 13.82 -4.11 -32.26
N GLY A 453 14.48 -3.04 -31.84
CA GLY A 453 14.03 -2.18 -30.73
C GLY A 453 14.15 -2.83 -29.34
N LEU A 454 15.02 -3.82 -29.17
CA LEU A 454 15.19 -4.63 -27.95
C LEU A 454 16.43 -4.21 -27.12
N THR A 455 17.04 -3.05 -27.41
CA THR A 455 18.26 -2.57 -26.73
C THR A 455 18.10 -2.51 -25.21
N GLY A 456 16.93 -2.08 -24.71
CA GLY A 456 16.63 -2.00 -23.27
C GLY A 456 16.70 -3.35 -22.53
N ILE A 457 16.56 -4.47 -23.25
CA ILE A 457 16.52 -5.82 -22.68
C ILE A 457 17.63 -6.73 -23.21
N GLN A 458 18.59 -6.19 -23.97
CA GLN A 458 19.69 -6.93 -24.61
C GLN A 458 20.48 -7.81 -23.62
N HIS A 459 20.74 -7.28 -22.42
CA HIS A 459 21.49 -8.00 -21.38
C HIS A 459 20.76 -9.26 -20.89
N ILE A 460 19.43 -9.19 -20.76
CA ILE A 460 18.59 -10.34 -20.41
C ILE A 460 18.57 -11.34 -21.55
N ILE A 461 18.37 -10.90 -22.78
CA ILE A 461 18.40 -11.78 -23.96
C ILE A 461 19.74 -12.51 -24.05
N LYS A 462 20.86 -11.83 -23.77
CA LYS A 462 22.20 -12.43 -23.76
C LYS A 462 22.31 -13.56 -22.72
N GLN A 463 21.77 -13.35 -21.52
CA GLN A 463 21.76 -14.38 -20.47
C GLN A 463 20.79 -15.53 -20.82
N ALA A 464 19.59 -15.22 -21.31
CA ALA A 464 18.60 -16.19 -21.75
C ALA A 464 19.12 -17.08 -22.88
N LEU A 465 19.82 -16.52 -23.87
CA LEU A 465 20.44 -17.28 -24.96
C LEU A 465 21.49 -18.26 -24.44
N ARG A 466 22.33 -17.84 -23.50
CA ARG A 466 23.32 -18.75 -22.88
C ARG A 466 22.63 -19.90 -22.17
N ARG A 467 21.56 -19.59 -21.43
CA ARG A 467 20.75 -20.58 -20.74
C ARG A 467 20.07 -21.54 -21.72
N GLN A 468 19.51 -21.01 -22.80
CA GLN A 468 18.88 -21.80 -23.87
C GLN A 468 19.87 -22.77 -24.52
N ILE A 469 21.08 -22.31 -24.86
CA ILE A 469 22.14 -23.17 -25.43
C ILE A 469 22.52 -24.29 -24.46
N SER A 470 22.66 -23.96 -23.17
CA SER A 470 22.95 -24.95 -22.13
C SER A 470 21.85 -26.01 -22.01
N LEU A 471 20.59 -25.60 -22.00
CA LEU A 471 19.45 -26.52 -21.95
C LEU A 471 19.37 -27.38 -23.22
N GLU A 472 19.52 -26.78 -24.40
CA GLU A 472 19.50 -27.49 -25.69
C GLU A 472 20.62 -28.53 -25.76
N LYS A 473 21.83 -28.22 -25.27
CA LYS A 473 22.91 -29.20 -25.15
C LYS A 473 22.52 -30.37 -24.25
N SER A 474 21.94 -30.11 -23.08
CA SER A 474 21.50 -31.16 -22.15
C SER A 474 20.42 -32.06 -22.77
N PHE A 475 19.43 -31.48 -23.46
CA PHE A 475 18.38 -32.29 -24.13
C PHE A 475 18.89 -33.05 -25.35
N ASN A 476 19.85 -32.50 -26.09
CA ASN A 476 20.45 -33.22 -27.22
C ASN A 476 21.26 -34.45 -26.77
N LEU A 477 21.77 -34.44 -25.54
CA LEU A 477 22.45 -35.58 -24.91
C LEU A 477 21.47 -36.53 -24.20
N SER A 478 20.21 -36.14 -24.00
CA SER A 478 19.22 -36.95 -23.31
C SER A 478 18.71 -38.08 -24.20
N PRO A 479 18.79 -39.36 -23.78
CA PRO A 479 18.21 -40.46 -24.55
C PRO A 479 16.67 -40.46 -24.50
N ASP A 480 16.08 -39.95 -23.42
CA ASP A 480 14.64 -40.04 -23.18
C ASP A 480 13.82 -38.93 -23.85
N PHE A 481 14.37 -37.72 -23.97
CA PHE A 481 13.60 -36.51 -24.31
C PHE A 481 14.09 -35.76 -25.55
N ARG A 482 15.14 -36.24 -26.22
CA ARG A 482 15.76 -35.52 -27.36
C ARG A 482 14.77 -35.15 -28.45
N THR A 483 13.89 -36.07 -28.84
CA THR A 483 12.93 -35.83 -29.92
C THR A 483 11.84 -34.86 -29.48
N GLN A 484 11.25 -35.11 -28.31
CA GLN A 484 10.16 -34.30 -27.75
C GLN A 484 10.60 -32.86 -27.45
N ALA A 485 11.85 -32.67 -27.04
CA ALA A 485 12.43 -31.35 -26.77
C ALA A 485 12.57 -30.46 -28.02
N GLN A 486 12.51 -31.05 -29.22
CA GLN A 486 12.55 -30.31 -30.48
C GLN A 486 11.17 -29.97 -31.05
N VAL A 487 10.09 -30.55 -30.49
CA VAL A 487 8.72 -30.34 -30.95
C VAL A 487 8.25 -28.94 -30.57
N LYS A 488 7.78 -28.20 -31.58
CA LYS A 488 7.31 -26.82 -31.48
C LYS A 488 5.84 -26.76 -31.88
N SER A 489 4.99 -26.19 -31.03
CA SER A 489 3.57 -26.00 -31.32
C SER A 489 3.24 -24.54 -31.68
N ASN A 490 3.91 -23.56 -31.06
CA ASN A 490 3.47 -22.15 -31.04
C ASN A 490 2.01 -21.96 -30.57
N ASP A 491 1.45 -22.95 -29.89
CA ASP A 491 0.06 -22.94 -29.43
C ASP A 491 0.02 -22.60 -27.95
N TRP A 492 -0.55 -21.44 -27.64
CA TRP A 492 -0.71 -20.98 -26.27
C TRP A 492 -1.53 -21.96 -25.42
N GLU A 493 -2.51 -22.67 -25.96
CA GLU A 493 -3.30 -23.64 -25.20
C GLU A 493 -2.41 -24.76 -24.64
N LEU A 494 -1.59 -25.37 -25.50
CA LEU A 494 -0.68 -26.45 -25.12
C LEU A 494 0.39 -25.96 -24.14
N ILE A 495 0.86 -24.74 -24.33
CA ILE A 495 1.83 -24.10 -23.43
C ILE A 495 1.19 -23.80 -22.06
N ALA A 496 -0.02 -23.26 -22.04
CA ALA A 496 -0.77 -22.93 -20.84
C ALA A 496 -1.13 -24.18 -20.03
N LYS A 497 -1.60 -25.25 -20.70
CA LYS A 497 -1.84 -26.56 -20.07
C LYS A 497 -0.58 -27.13 -19.43
N SER A 498 0.57 -27.01 -20.11
CA SER A 498 1.86 -27.39 -19.53
C SER A 498 2.21 -26.53 -18.31
N LEU A 499 2.03 -25.21 -18.39
CA LEU A 499 2.29 -24.29 -17.27
C LEU A 499 1.39 -24.58 -16.06
N LEU A 500 0.13 -24.99 -16.29
CA LEU A 500 -0.82 -25.34 -15.23
C LEU A 500 -0.34 -26.53 -14.39
N VAL A 501 0.38 -27.50 -14.96
CA VAL A 501 0.90 -28.66 -14.19
C VAL A 501 1.87 -28.23 -13.07
N GLY A 502 2.66 -27.17 -13.29
CA GLY A 502 3.59 -26.64 -12.30
C GLY A 502 3.04 -25.48 -11.48
N TYR A 503 2.19 -24.63 -12.07
CA TYR A 503 1.71 -23.38 -11.48
C TYR A 503 0.21 -23.40 -11.16
N TYR A 504 -0.41 -24.57 -10.97
CA TYR A 504 -1.84 -24.69 -10.63
C TYR A 504 -2.25 -23.90 -9.38
N THR A 505 -1.35 -23.74 -8.41
CA THR A 505 -1.60 -22.93 -7.21
C THR A 505 -1.66 -21.42 -7.50
N ASN A 506 -1.15 -20.98 -8.66
CA ASN A 506 -1.07 -19.58 -9.08
C ASN A 506 -2.11 -19.23 -10.15
N VAL A 507 -3.26 -19.92 -10.13
CA VAL A 507 -4.41 -19.59 -10.96
C VAL A 507 -5.32 -18.61 -10.21
N PHE A 508 -5.71 -17.54 -10.89
CA PHE A 508 -6.56 -16.50 -10.37
C PHE A 508 -7.76 -16.25 -11.28
N ALA A 509 -8.94 -16.17 -10.68
CA ALA A 509 -10.17 -15.80 -11.35
C ALA A 509 -10.44 -14.31 -11.21
N SER A 510 -10.89 -13.69 -12.29
CA SER A 510 -11.36 -12.32 -12.21
C SER A 510 -12.55 -12.25 -11.27
N THR A 511 -12.52 -11.30 -10.34
CA THR A 511 -13.70 -10.96 -9.54
C THR A 511 -14.85 -10.48 -10.41
N LYS A 512 -14.56 -10.07 -11.66
CA LYS A 512 -15.61 -9.80 -12.63
C LYS A 512 -16.49 -11.03 -12.83
N GLU A 513 -15.94 -12.15 -13.27
CA GLU A 513 -16.73 -13.38 -13.50
C GLU A 513 -17.42 -13.91 -12.22
N LEU A 514 -16.82 -13.62 -11.05
CA LEU A 514 -17.38 -13.99 -9.75
C LEU A 514 -18.39 -12.97 -9.18
N LYS A 515 -18.75 -11.92 -9.95
CA LYS A 515 -19.74 -10.86 -9.65
C LYS A 515 -19.36 -9.89 -8.53
N ASP A 516 -18.11 -9.45 -8.53
CA ASP A 516 -17.54 -8.40 -7.65
C ASP A 516 -16.72 -7.40 -8.52
N ARG A 517 -15.85 -6.56 -7.95
CA ARG A 517 -15.17 -5.44 -8.65
C ARG A 517 -14.50 -5.83 -9.97
N HIS A 518 -14.52 -4.93 -10.95
CA HIS A 518 -14.03 -5.19 -12.32
C HIS A 518 -12.50 -5.36 -12.46
N ASP A 519 -11.70 -4.87 -11.51
CA ASP A 519 -10.23 -4.73 -11.62
C ASP A 519 -9.42 -5.72 -10.76
N LEU A 520 -10.09 -6.63 -10.05
CA LEU A 520 -9.44 -7.54 -9.11
C LEU A 520 -9.51 -8.99 -9.56
N PHE A 521 -8.65 -9.77 -8.94
CA PHE A 521 -8.50 -11.19 -9.15
C PHE A 521 -8.47 -11.88 -7.80
N VAL A 522 -8.98 -13.10 -7.72
CA VAL A 522 -8.96 -13.91 -6.52
C VAL A 522 -8.36 -15.27 -6.85
N ARG A 523 -7.49 -15.77 -5.98
CA ARG A 523 -6.88 -17.09 -6.17
C ARG A 523 -7.95 -18.17 -6.23
N TYR A 524 -7.92 -18.99 -7.28
CA TYR A 524 -8.93 -20.01 -7.51
C TYR A 524 -8.48 -21.38 -6.97
N ASN A 525 -8.72 -21.62 -5.67
CA ASN A 525 -8.35 -22.85 -4.96
C ASN A 525 -9.42 -23.28 -3.91
N ASP A 526 -9.09 -24.30 -3.11
CA ASP A 526 -9.97 -24.89 -2.07
C ASP A 526 -10.23 -24.00 -0.85
N SER A 527 -9.44 -22.94 -0.67
CA SER A 527 -9.54 -22.05 0.49
C SER A 527 -10.44 -20.84 0.22
N ILE A 528 -11.01 -20.25 1.28
CA ILE A 528 -11.82 -19.03 1.19
C ILE A 528 -11.04 -17.93 0.46
N ASP A 529 -11.74 -17.26 -0.47
CA ASP A 529 -11.37 -16.15 -1.36
C ASP A 529 -10.67 -14.96 -0.66
N SER A 530 -9.52 -15.19 -0.02
CA SER A 530 -8.79 -14.22 0.81
C SER A 530 -7.65 -13.55 0.04
N ASP A 531 -7.14 -14.21 -1.00
CA ASP A 531 -6.04 -13.74 -1.82
C ASP A 531 -6.55 -12.85 -2.96
N ILE A 532 -6.84 -11.60 -2.62
CA ILE A 532 -7.13 -10.57 -3.61
C ILE A 532 -5.83 -10.18 -4.31
N ALA A 533 -5.86 -10.06 -5.63
CA ALA A 533 -4.73 -9.70 -6.45
C ALA A 533 -5.12 -8.69 -7.54
N SER A 534 -4.13 -7.98 -8.04
CA SER A 534 -4.21 -7.18 -9.26
C SER A 534 -3.12 -7.62 -10.22
N LEU A 535 -3.36 -7.49 -11.52
CA LEU A 535 -2.30 -7.66 -12.51
C LEU A 535 -1.23 -6.58 -12.32
N ASP A 536 0.03 -6.94 -12.54
CA ASP A 536 1.09 -5.94 -12.63
C ASP A 536 0.78 -4.95 -13.75
N SER A 537 0.86 -3.66 -13.42
CA SER A 537 0.74 -2.53 -14.36
C SER A 537 1.64 -2.64 -15.61
N GLN A 538 2.74 -3.40 -15.54
CA GLN A 538 3.67 -3.60 -16.66
C GLN A 538 3.29 -4.79 -17.55
N SER A 539 2.33 -5.61 -17.14
CA SER A 539 1.86 -6.75 -17.93
C SER A 539 1.14 -6.30 -19.20
N VAL A 540 1.24 -7.11 -20.25
CA VAL A 540 0.46 -6.92 -21.49
C VAL A 540 -1.04 -7.15 -21.25
N LEU A 541 -1.39 -7.94 -20.23
CA LEU A 541 -2.79 -8.20 -19.86
C LEU A 541 -3.38 -7.13 -18.93
N ALA A 542 -2.61 -6.12 -18.51
CA ALA A 542 -3.12 -4.99 -17.76
C ALA A 542 -4.06 -4.14 -18.66
N ARG A 543 -5.37 -4.33 -18.51
CA ARG A 543 -6.41 -3.65 -19.29
C ARG A 543 -6.88 -2.37 -18.59
N THR A 544 -7.27 -1.36 -19.37
CA THR A 544 -7.97 -0.16 -18.86
C THR A 544 -9.32 -0.55 -18.27
N VAL A 545 -9.85 0.23 -17.31
CA VAL A 545 -11.12 -0.04 -16.60
C VAL A 545 -12.28 -0.38 -17.55
N ASN A 546 -12.33 0.22 -18.74
CA ASN A 546 -13.42 0.02 -19.71
C ASN A 546 -13.31 -1.28 -20.55
N LYS A 547 -12.27 -2.10 -20.37
CA LYS A 547 -12.06 -3.35 -21.13
C LYS A 547 -12.17 -4.54 -20.20
N THR A 548 -13.02 -5.51 -20.54
CA THR A 548 -13.22 -6.75 -19.77
C THR A 548 -11.88 -7.42 -19.44
N PRO A 549 -11.56 -7.70 -18.16
CA PRO A 549 -10.38 -8.46 -17.78
C PRO A 549 -10.45 -9.91 -18.29
N PRO A 550 -9.32 -10.61 -18.43
CA PRO A 550 -9.32 -12.06 -18.62
C PRO A 550 -10.10 -12.76 -17.50
N ALA A 551 -10.90 -13.77 -17.84
CA ALA A 551 -11.72 -14.52 -16.88
C ALA A 551 -10.86 -15.29 -15.87
N LEU A 552 -9.83 -15.99 -16.37
CA LEU A 552 -8.84 -16.69 -15.59
C LEU A 552 -7.44 -16.28 -16.07
N VAL A 553 -6.52 -16.15 -15.14
CA VAL A 553 -5.10 -15.94 -15.43
C VAL A 553 -4.25 -16.92 -14.65
N ILE A 554 -3.14 -17.32 -15.25
CA ILE A 554 -2.06 -18.01 -14.55
C ILE A 554 -0.89 -17.04 -14.37
N ALA A 555 -0.28 -17.01 -13.19
CA ALA A 555 0.88 -16.18 -12.89
C ALA A 555 2.10 -17.04 -12.55
N ARG A 556 3.27 -16.65 -13.04
CA ARG A 556 4.53 -17.26 -12.58
C ARG A 556 4.84 -16.83 -11.15
N ASP A 557 4.83 -15.51 -10.91
CA ASP A 557 5.26 -14.91 -9.65
C ASP A 557 4.12 -14.12 -9.00
N ILE A 558 4.04 -14.20 -7.68
CA ILE A 558 3.05 -13.50 -6.87
C ILE A 558 3.81 -12.64 -5.87
N ARG A 559 3.72 -11.32 -6.02
CA ARG A 559 4.46 -10.37 -5.20
C ARG A 559 3.52 -9.67 -4.23
N TYR A 560 3.88 -9.65 -2.96
CA TYR A 560 3.15 -8.92 -1.93
C TYR A 560 3.91 -7.64 -1.60
N SER A 561 3.25 -6.49 -1.61
CA SER A 561 3.86 -5.22 -1.22
C SER A 561 3.99 -5.16 0.30
N THR A 562 5.21 -5.05 0.80
CA THR A 562 5.57 -5.25 2.22
C THR A 562 5.34 -4.04 3.12
N SER A 563 4.19 -3.38 3.03
CA SER A 563 3.87 -2.34 4.02
C SER A 563 2.43 -2.35 4.49
N VAL A 564 1.39 -2.15 3.66
CA VAL A 564 0.00 -2.15 4.16
C VAL A 564 -1.03 -2.52 3.06
N ARG A 565 -0.85 -3.61 2.31
CA ARG A 565 -1.90 -4.05 1.36
C ARG A 565 -2.12 -5.55 1.35
N SER A 566 -3.36 -5.95 1.64
CA SER A 566 -3.95 -7.29 1.44
C SER A 566 -4.06 -7.72 -0.03
N LYS A 567 -3.36 -7.03 -0.96
CA LYS A 567 -3.49 -7.24 -2.40
C LYS A 567 -2.16 -7.71 -3.01
N ALA A 568 -2.17 -8.89 -3.59
CA ALA A 568 -1.05 -9.45 -4.35
C ALA A 568 -0.91 -8.78 -5.73
N ILE A 569 0.31 -8.77 -6.26
CA ILE A 569 0.61 -8.33 -7.63
C ILE A 569 1.01 -9.56 -8.45
N LEU A 570 0.21 -9.90 -9.45
CA LEU A 570 0.47 -11.02 -10.35
C LEU A 570 1.46 -10.60 -11.43
N SER A 571 2.58 -11.32 -11.53
CA SER A 571 3.71 -10.98 -12.41
C SER A 571 3.99 -12.13 -13.39
N PHE A 572 4.26 -11.77 -14.64
CA PHE A 572 4.35 -12.69 -15.78
C PHE A 572 3.08 -13.55 -15.88
N VAL A 573 2.03 -12.94 -16.44
CA VAL A 573 0.69 -13.53 -16.49
C VAL A 573 0.32 -13.99 -17.89
N GLY A 574 -0.48 -15.05 -17.97
CA GLY A 574 -1.10 -15.53 -19.21
C GLY A 574 -2.60 -15.73 -19.01
N GLU A 575 -3.39 -15.41 -20.01
CA GLU A 575 -4.84 -15.64 -20.02
C GLU A 575 -5.10 -17.14 -20.23
N ILE A 576 -5.94 -17.76 -19.41
CA ILE A 576 -6.27 -19.19 -19.55
C ILE A 576 -7.78 -19.38 -19.68
N LYS A 577 -8.18 -20.47 -20.35
CA LYS A 577 -9.59 -20.85 -20.45
C LYS A 577 -9.96 -21.86 -19.36
N PRO A 578 -11.19 -21.83 -18.83
CA PRO A 578 -11.64 -22.80 -17.84
C PRO A 578 -11.40 -24.25 -18.28
N ASP A 579 -11.68 -24.60 -19.53
CA ASP A 579 -11.54 -25.97 -20.05
C ASP A 579 -10.11 -26.53 -20.00
N TRP A 580 -9.10 -25.69 -19.76
CA TRP A 580 -7.71 -26.12 -19.63
C TRP A 580 -7.32 -26.48 -18.19
N VAL A 581 -8.16 -26.15 -17.21
CA VAL A 581 -7.85 -26.20 -15.79
C VAL A 581 -8.41 -27.47 -15.16
N GLU A 582 -7.59 -28.51 -15.03
CA GLU A 582 -8.05 -29.86 -14.65
C GLU A 582 -7.77 -30.27 -13.20
N TYR A 583 -7.00 -29.48 -12.44
CA TYR A 583 -6.73 -29.81 -11.03
C TYR A 583 -8.01 -29.83 -10.20
N GLN A 584 -8.11 -30.74 -9.24
CA GLN A 584 -9.31 -30.89 -8.43
C GLN A 584 -9.44 -29.75 -7.43
N VAL A 585 -10.65 -29.19 -7.31
CA VAL A 585 -11.00 -28.23 -6.27
C VAL A 585 -12.36 -28.51 -5.67
N THR A 586 -12.57 -28.03 -4.45
CA THR A 586 -13.85 -27.97 -3.76
C THR A 586 -14.16 -26.53 -3.39
N ARG A 587 -15.20 -25.97 -4.01
CA ARG A 587 -15.69 -24.62 -3.78
C ARG A 587 -16.99 -24.66 -3.00
N ASN A 588 -17.10 -23.80 -1.99
CA ASN A 588 -18.33 -23.59 -1.23
C ASN A 588 -18.90 -22.22 -1.58
N LEU A 589 -19.93 -22.20 -2.40
CA LEU A 589 -20.68 -21.00 -2.75
C LEU A 589 -21.70 -20.71 -1.63
N GLN A 590 -21.54 -19.59 -0.94
CA GLN A 590 -22.51 -19.12 0.05
C GLN A 590 -23.76 -18.55 -0.64
N LEU A 591 -24.94 -18.96 -0.17
CA LEU A 591 -26.24 -18.60 -0.71
C LEU A 591 -27.07 -17.86 0.34
N ASN A 592 -27.90 -16.91 -0.09
CA ASN A 592 -28.97 -16.38 0.76
C ASN A 592 -30.26 -17.21 0.62
N SER A 593 -31.24 -16.98 1.50
CA SER A 593 -32.49 -17.76 1.55
C SER A 593 -33.29 -17.72 0.24
N GLU A 594 -33.21 -16.62 -0.51
CA GLU A 594 -33.97 -16.44 -1.76
C GLU A 594 -33.29 -17.14 -2.94
N GLU A 595 -31.96 -17.10 -2.99
CA GLU A 595 -31.16 -17.85 -3.97
C GLU A 595 -31.28 -19.36 -3.77
N GLU A 596 -31.29 -19.82 -2.52
CA GLU A 596 -31.57 -21.21 -2.18
C GLU A 596 -32.96 -21.63 -2.67
N THR A 597 -33.98 -20.81 -2.39
CA THR A 597 -35.35 -21.06 -2.86
C THR A 597 -35.39 -21.13 -4.37
N ARG A 598 -34.77 -20.18 -5.08
CA ARG A 598 -34.74 -20.13 -6.55
C ARG A 598 -34.09 -21.34 -7.18
N LEU A 599 -32.95 -21.77 -6.64
CA LEU A 599 -32.24 -22.95 -7.08
C LEU A 599 -33.09 -24.23 -6.92
N ASN A 600 -33.98 -24.25 -5.91
CA ASN A 600 -34.91 -25.35 -5.63
C ASN A 600 -36.22 -25.29 -6.43
N THR A 601 -36.87 -24.14 -6.57
CA THR A 601 -38.24 -24.00 -7.13
C THR A 601 -38.35 -24.38 -8.61
N ASN A 602 -37.31 -24.15 -9.41
CA ASN A 602 -37.33 -24.36 -10.86
C ASN A 602 -36.48 -25.55 -11.34
N ASN A 603 -36.12 -26.47 -10.44
CA ASN A 603 -35.15 -27.54 -10.71
C ASN A 603 -33.82 -27.02 -11.29
N LEU A 604 -33.47 -25.73 -11.10
CA LEU A 604 -32.27 -25.12 -11.69
C LEU A 604 -31.00 -25.77 -11.15
N PHE A 605 -30.96 -26.08 -9.85
CA PHE A 605 -29.87 -26.84 -9.27
C PHE A 605 -29.81 -28.26 -9.85
N LYS A 606 -30.94 -28.95 -10.00
CA LYS A 606 -31.02 -30.30 -10.58
C LYS A 606 -30.62 -30.31 -12.07
N ASN A 607 -30.92 -29.25 -12.82
CA ASN A 607 -30.51 -29.05 -14.20
C ASN A 607 -29.00 -28.76 -14.31
N ALA A 608 -28.45 -27.95 -13.40
CA ALA A 608 -27.01 -27.71 -13.30
C ALA A 608 -26.27 -29.01 -12.93
N VAL A 609 -26.80 -29.77 -11.96
CA VAL A 609 -26.33 -31.11 -11.61
C VAL A 609 -26.38 -32.00 -12.85
N SER A 610 -27.50 -32.12 -13.56
CA SER A 610 -27.58 -32.93 -14.79
C SER A 610 -26.52 -32.52 -15.83
N LYS A 611 -26.38 -31.23 -16.09
CA LYS A 611 -25.44 -30.66 -17.07
C LYS A 611 -23.97 -30.95 -16.73
N PHE A 612 -23.58 -30.87 -15.46
CA PHE A 612 -22.18 -31.03 -15.04
C PHE A 612 -21.89 -32.35 -14.30
N SER A 613 -22.89 -33.21 -14.06
CA SER A 613 -22.81 -34.45 -13.26
C SER A 613 -21.74 -35.43 -13.72
N HIS A 614 -21.42 -35.43 -15.01
CA HIS A 614 -20.41 -36.28 -15.61
C HIS A 614 -18.97 -35.87 -15.25
N ARG A 615 -18.76 -34.68 -14.67
CA ARG A 615 -17.43 -34.12 -14.36
C ARG A 615 -17.29 -33.50 -12.97
N ILE A 616 -18.37 -33.03 -12.34
CA ILE A 616 -18.32 -32.44 -11.00
C ILE A 616 -19.44 -32.99 -10.11
N SER A 617 -19.15 -33.11 -8.83
CA SER A 617 -20.13 -33.35 -7.77
C SER A 617 -20.67 -32.02 -7.26
N MET A 618 -22.00 -31.87 -7.22
CA MET A 618 -22.66 -30.69 -6.67
C MET A 618 -23.61 -31.11 -5.57
N ALA A 619 -23.49 -30.50 -4.39
CA ALA A 619 -24.37 -30.75 -3.26
C ALA A 619 -24.88 -29.43 -2.68
N LEU A 620 -26.18 -29.35 -2.41
CA LEU A 620 -26.79 -28.22 -1.72
C LEU A 620 -26.90 -28.58 -0.23
N ASN A 621 -26.38 -27.72 0.64
CA ASN A 621 -26.53 -27.83 2.08
C ASN A 621 -27.48 -26.74 2.58
N ASN A 622 -28.72 -27.12 2.84
CA ASN A 622 -29.76 -26.21 3.30
C ASN A 622 -29.49 -25.69 4.72
N THR A 623 -28.79 -26.47 5.56
CA THR A 623 -28.47 -26.08 6.94
C THR A 623 -27.43 -24.97 6.99
N THR A 624 -26.42 -25.02 6.12
CA THR A 624 -25.35 -24.01 6.04
C THR A 624 -25.58 -22.98 4.94
N LYS A 625 -26.72 -23.05 4.22
CA LYS A 625 -27.06 -22.21 3.06
C LYS A 625 -25.91 -22.11 2.05
N SER A 626 -25.38 -23.24 1.63
CA SER A 626 -24.25 -23.27 0.70
C SER A 626 -24.38 -24.35 -0.37
N ALA A 627 -23.90 -24.03 -1.57
CA ALA A 627 -23.71 -25.01 -2.64
C ALA A 627 -22.23 -25.41 -2.70
N LYS A 628 -21.96 -26.70 -2.48
CA LYS A 628 -20.64 -27.30 -2.58
C LYS A 628 -20.45 -27.88 -3.98
N LEU A 629 -19.40 -27.45 -4.68
CA LEU A 629 -19.01 -27.95 -5.99
C LEU A 629 -17.61 -28.56 -5.88
N SER A 630 -17.46 -29.82 -6.27
CA SER A 630 -16.19 -30.56 -6.22
C SER A 630 -15.90 -31.21 -7.57
N GLY A 631 -14.70 -30.98 -8.12
CA GLY A 631 -14.28 -31.57 -9.40
C GLY A 631 -13.13 -30.79 -10.04
N PRO A 632 -12.87 -30.98 -11.36
CA PRO A 632 -11.86 -30.21 -12.08
C PRO A 632 -12.16 -28.70 -12.01
N ALA A 633 -11.17 -27.88 -11.61
CA ALA A 633 -11.33 -26.47 -11.30
C ALA A 633 -11.97 -25.65 -12.41
N GLY A 634 -11.62 -25.90 -13.67
CA GLY A 634 -12.26 -25.29 -14.81
C GLY A 634 -13.75 -25.57 -14.93
N THR A 635 -14.13 -26.83 -14.71
CA THR A 635 -15.53 -27.24 -14.75
C THR A 635 -16.29 -26.76 -13.53
N VAL A 636 -15.65 -26.74 -12.35
CA VAL A 636 -16.20 -26.14 -11.13
C VAL A 636 -16.41 -24.64 -11.32
N PHE A 637 -15.48 -23.93 -11.96
CA PHE A 637 -15.61 -22.51 -12.30
C PHE A 637 -16.78 -22.26 -13.26
N ASN A 638 -16.88 -23.04 -14.33
CA ASN A 638 -18.01 -22.97 -15.26
C ASN A 638 -19.34 -23.33 -14.58
N GLY A 639 -19.33 -24.30 -13.66
CA GLY A 639 -20.49 -24.69 -12.85
C GLY A 639 -20.90 -23.59 -11.87
N GLU A 640 -19.95 -22.96 -11.20
CA GLU A 640 -20.16 -21.82 -10.31
C GLU A 640 -20.71 -20.62 -11.09
N LEU A 641 -20.12 -20.30 -12.26
CA LEU A 641 -20.60 -19.25 -13.15
C LEU A 641 -22.03 -19.55 -13.64
N HIS A 642 -22.30 -20.81 -14.03
CA HIS A 642 -23.63 -21.23 -14.47
C HIS A 642 -24.67 -21.13 -13.34
N LEU A 643 -24.34 -21.55 -12.12
CA LEU A 643 -25.20 -21.35 -10.95
C LEU A 643 -25.43 -19.85 -10.71
N ARG A 644 -24.36 -19.04 -10.73
CA ARG A 644 -24.46 -17.59 -10.54
C ARG A 644 -25.30 -16.90 -11.60
N GLN A 645 -25.24 -17.35 -12.85
CA GLN A 645 -26.10 -16.86 -13.96
C GLN A 645 -27.55 -17.30 -13.77
N ASN A 646 -27.81 -18.55 -13.37
CA ASN A 646 -29.17 -19.05 -13.11
C ASN A 646 -29.82 -18.43 -11.85
N MET A 647 -29.00 -17.89 -10.94
CA MET A 647 -29.44 -17.07 -9.81
C MET A 647 -29.71 -15.60 -10.20
N GLU A 648 -29.45 -15.20 -11.45
CA GLU A 648 -29.90 -13.90 -11.92
C GLU A 648 -31.40 -13.93 -12.11
N GLU A 649 -32.04 -12.88 -11.61
CA GLU A 649 -33.42 -12.60 -11.88
C GLU A 649 -33.49 -11.33 -12.72
N GLU A 650 -34.36 -11.36 -13.70
CA GLU A 650 -34.80 -10.17 -14.38
C GLU A 650 -36.01 -9.67 -13.61
N PHE A 651 -35.80 -8.58 -12.88
CA PHE A 651 -36.87 -7.90 -12.17
C PHE A 651 -37.25 -6.67 -12.97
N GLN A 652 -38.46 -6.72 -13.52
CA GLN A 652 -39.06 -5.57 -14.18
C GLN A 652 -39.97 -4.87 -13.17
N PHE A 653 -39.74 -3.58 -12.98
CA PHE A 653 -40.68 -2.73 -12.30
C PHE A 653 -40.94 -1.49 -13.14
N GLN A 654 -42.18 -1.03 -13.07
CA GLN A 654 -42.55 0.22 -13.70
C GLN A 654 -42.21 1.35 -12.72
N LEU A 655 -41.71 2.46 -13.25
CA LEU A 655 -41.70 3.73 -12.53
C LEU A 655 -43.15 4.24 -12.49
N ASP A 656 -43.98 3.65 -11.62
CA ASP A 656 -45.41 3.94 -11.51
C ASP A 656 -45.75 4.86 -10.32
N CYS A 657 -46.80 5.66 -10.49
CA CYS A 657 -47.26 6.73 -9.60
C CYS A 657 -48.36 6.28 -8.61
N THR A 658 -48.60 4.98 -8.46
CA THR A 658 -49.84 4.42 -7.90
C THR A 658 -49.90 4.34 -6.38
N ASN A 659 -48.84 4.70 -5.65
CA ASN A 659 -48.94 4.91 -4.21
C ASN A 659 -49.93 6.06 -3.89
N PRO A 660 -50.62 6.04 -2.73
CA PRO A 660 -51.63 7.04 -2.38
C PRO A 660 -50.98 8.41 -2.12
N LEU A 661 -50.64 9.10 -3.19
CA LEU A 661 -50.09 10.46 -3.20
C LEU A 661 -51.24 11.48 -3.26
N SER A 662 -51.03 12.66 -2.65
CA SER A 662 -51.94 13.79 -2.82
C SER A 662 -52.02 14.21 -4.30
N PRO A 663 -53.16 14.77 -4.77
CA PRO A 663 -53.37 15.07 -6.19
C PRO A 663 -52.28 15.94 -6.84
N ALA A 664 -51.69 16.85 -6.07
CA ALA A 664 -50.62 17.73 -6.52
C ALA A 664 -49.28 17.00 -6.74
N LYS A 665 -48.88 16.14 -5.80
CA LYS A 665 -47.64 15.34 -5.92
C LYS A 665 -47.74 14.32 -7.05
N ARG A 666 -48.91 13.72 -7.23
CA ARG A 666 -49.19 12.83 -8.37
C ARG A 666 -48.99 13.57 -9.70
N THR A 667 -49.53 14.79 -9.81
CA THR A 667 -49.41 15.61 -11.03
C THR A 667 -47.96 16.02 -11.32
N ASN A 668 -47.17 16.36 -10.31
CA ASN A 668 -45.75 16.73 -10.47
C ASN A 668 -44.90 15.53 -10.88
N LEU A 669 -45.08 14.39 -10.20
CA LEU A 669 -44.38 13.15 -10.54
C LEU A 669 -44.66 12.71 -11.98
N THR A 670 -45.92 12.73 -12.42
CA THR A 670 -46.30 12.40 -13.80
C THR A 670 -45.59 13.30 -14.82
N ARG A 671 -45.52 14.61 -14.59
CA ARG A 671 -44.85 15.54 -15.52
C ARG A 671 -43.31 15.41 -15.50
N ASN A 672 -42.73 15.09 -14.35
CA ASN A 672 -41.30 14.83 -14.22
C ASN A 672 -40.88 13.55 -14.94
N LEU A 673 -41.66 12.49 -14.80
CA LEU A 673 -41.47 11.25 -15.52
C LEU A 673 -41.57 11.48 -17.03
N GLU A 674 -42.59 12.21 -17.51
CA GLU A 674 -42.72 12.57 -18.95
C GLU A 674 -41.49 13.31 -19.52
N SER A 675 -40.77 14.08 -18.70
CA SER A 675 -39.54 14.77 -19.12
C SER A 675 -38.29 13.91 -19.02
N ILE A 676 -38.18 13.06 -18.00
CA ILE A 676 -37.08 12.09 -17.86
C ILE A 676 -37.15 11.04 -18.98
N MET A 677 -38.35 10.65 -19.41
CA MET A 677 -38.55 9.74 -20.54
C MET A 677 -37.98 10.28 -21.85
N LYS A 678 -37.76 11.59 -21.95
CA LYS A 678 -37.11 12.24 -23.09
C LYS A 678 -35.60 12.46 -22.88
N MET A 679 -35.06 12.18 -21.68
CA MET A 679 -33.64 12.31 -21.29
C MET A 679 -33.06 11.01 -20.69
N PRO A 680 -33.04 9.90 -21.43
CA PRO A 680 -32.63 8.60 -20.88
C PRO A 680 -31.17 8.56 -20.40
N TYR A 681 -30.32 9.49 -20.82
CA TYR A 681 -28.91 9.54 -20.40
C TYR A 681 -28.69 9.90 -18.92
N ILE A 682 -29.69 10.46 -18.21
CA ILE A 682 -29.57 10.83 -16.80
C ILE A 682 -29.24 9.64 -15.89
N PHE A 683 -29.63 8.44 -16.32
CA PHE A 683 -29.38 7.21 -15.58
C PHE A 683 -28.02 6.58 -15.87
N LYS A 684 -27.26 7.05 -16.87
CA LYS A 684 -25.97 6.45 -17.28
C LYS A 684 -24.92 6.35 -16.16
N PRO A 685 -24.72 7.35 -15.28
CA PRO A 685 -23.75 7.23 -14.17
C PRO A 685 -24.15 6.16 -13.15
N MET A 686 -25.46 6.06 -12.87
CA MET A 686 -26.01 5.04 -11.98
C MET A 686 -25.90 3.65 -12.60
N GLN A 687 -26.27 3.50 -13.87
CA GLN A 687 -26.05 2.29 -14.68
C GLN A 687 -24.58 1.90 -14.61
N TRP A 688 -23.66 2.80 -14.96
CA TRP A 688 -22.21 2.56 -14.93
C TRP A 688 -21.72 2.10 -13.55
N ARG A 689 -22.15 2.74 -12.46
CA ARG A 689 -21.69 2.35 -11.11
C ARG A 689 -22.18 0.96 -10.73
N TRP A 690 -23.47 0.66 -10.93
CA TRP A 690 -24.04 -0.64 -10.61
C TRP A 690 -23.49 -1.75 -11.52
N GLU A 691 -23.26 -1.46 -12.79
CA GLU A 691 -22.61 -2.36 -13.74
C GLU A 691 -21.15 -2.65 -13.37
N ASN A 692 -20.38 -1.67 -12.88
CA ASN A 692 -18.96 -1.86 -12.57
C ASN A 692 -18.66 -2.37 -11.15
N GLN A 693 -19.50 -2.04 -10.17
CA GLN A 693 -19.26 -2.42 -8.78
C GLN A 693 -19.96 -3.73 -8.39
N LYS A 694 -21.15 -3.98 -8.96
CA LYS A 694 -22.05 -5.07 -8.56
C LYS A 694 -22.55 -5.91 -9.73
N GLN A 695 -22.15 -5.55 -10.96
CA GLN A 695 -22.51 -6.24 -12.20
C GLN A 695 -24.00 -6.48 -12.38
N VAL A 696 -24.78 -5.45 -12.03
CA VAL A 696 -26.20 -5.42 -12.33
C VAL A 696 -26.38 -4.73 -13.68
N THR A 697 -27.06 -5.36 -14.62
CA THR A 697 -27.44 -4.72 -15.88
C THR A 697 -28.77 -4.00 -15.66
N ILE A 698 -28.79 -2.68 -15.89
CA ILE A 698 -29.99 -1.86 -15.71
C ILE A 698 -30.40 -1.34 -17.08
N THR A 699 -31.47 -1.91 -17.65
CA THR A 699 -32.08 -1.44 -18.88
C THR A 699 -33.29 -0.59 -18.55
N ILE A 700 -33.39 0.59 -19.15
CA ILE A 700 -34.47 1.53 -18.90
C ILE A 700 -35.15 1.81 -20.23
N ASN A 701 -36.36 1.28 -20.38
CA ASN A 701 -37.16 1.41 -21.58
C ASN A 701 -38.34 2.34 -21.30
N CYS A 702 -38.23 3.58 -21.77
CA CYS A 702 -39.30 4.55 -21.63
C CYS A 702 -40.17 4.56 -22.89
N ASN A 703 -41.46 4.24 -22.76
CA ASN A 703 -42.42 4.24 -23.87
C ASN A 703 -43.32 5.49 -23.83
N SER A 704 -43.14 6.37 -24.81
CA SER A 704 -43.85 7.66 -24.89
C SER A 704 -45.35 7.54 -25.15
N SER A 705 -45.85 6.45 -25.73
CA SER A 705 -47.28 6.26 -26.02
C SER A 705 -48.06 5.76 -24.80
N THR A 706 -47.46 4.88 -24.00
CA THR A 706 -48.05 4.34 -22.76
C THR A 706 -47.73 5.19 -21.52
N LYS A 707 -46.83 6.18 -21.64
CA LYS A 707 -46.32 7.03 -20.53
C LYS A 707 -45.74 6.24 -19.36
N THR A 708 -45.22 5.05 -19.66
CA THR A 708 -44.55 4.19 -18.69
C THR A 708 -43.06 4.17 -18.96
N CYS A 709 -42.26 4.13 -17.90
CA CYS A 709 -40.86 3.78 -18.04
C CYS A 709 -40.58 2.52 -17.25
N ASP A 710 -40.24 1.48 -17.99
CA ASP A 710 -40.00 0.16 -17.48
C ASP A 710 -38.51 0.05 -17.17
N VAL A 711 -38.20 -0.19 -15.90
CA VAL A 711 -36.84 -0.46 -15.45
C VAL A 711 -36.71 -1.96 -15.31
N THR A 712 -35.87 -2.52 -16.17
CA THR A 712 -35.47 -3.92 -16.12
C THR A 712 -34.12 -4.00 -15.45
N VAL A 713 -34.09 -4.60 -14.27
CA VAL A 713 -32.86 -4.87 -13.52
C VAL A 713 -32.55 -6.35 -13.63
N LYS A 714 -31.42 -6.68 -14.23
CA LYS A 714 -30.93 -8.05 -14.31
C LYS A 714 -29.75 -8.22 -13.37
N GLY A 715 -29.92 -9.01 -12.32
CA GLY A 715 -28.91 -9.23 -11.27
C GLY A 715 -29.35 -10.25 -10.22
N ARG A 716 -28.52 -10.48 -9.18
CA ARG A 716 -28.90 -11.33 -8.03
C ARG A 716 -29.93 -10.62 -7.14
N ASN A 717 -30.73 -11.39 -6.40
CA ASN A 717 -31.88 -10.88 -5.64
C ASN A 717 -31.55 -9.67 -4.74
N LEU A 718 -30.49 -9.79 -3.94
CA LEU A 718 -30.04 -8.73 -3.04
C LEU A 718 -29.70 -7.42 -3.77
N GLU A 719 -29.05 -7.52 -4.94
CA GLU A 719 -28.58 -6.36 -5.69
C GLU A 719 -29.73 -5.68 -6.45
N TYR A 720 -30.70 -6.42 -6.99
CA TYR A 720 -31.89 -5.76 -7.59
C TYR A 720 -32.70 -5.01 -6.53
N LYS A 721 -32.83 -5.54 -5.30
CA LYS A 721 -33.55 -4.84 -4.22
C LYS A 721 -32.86 -3.54 -3.86
N ASN A 722 -31.54 -3.51 -3.85
CA ASN A 722 -30.77 -2.30 -3.60
C ASN A 722 -30.95 -1.29 -4.74
N VAL A 723 -30.91 -1.74 -5.99
CA VAL A 723 -31.16 -0.90 -7.17
C VAL A 723 -32.58 -0.36 -7.16
N LYS A 724 -33.59 -1.20 -6.91
CA LYS A 724 -34.98 -0.79 -6.78
C LYS A 724 -35.16 0.20 -5.63
N LYS A 725 -34.55 -0.03 -4.47
CA LYS A 725 -34.58 0.91 -3.34
C LYS A 725 -33.98 2.27 -3.71
N GLU A 726 -32.94 2.28 -4.53
CA GLU A 726 -32.35 3.52 -5.05
C GLU A 726 -33.27 4.21 -6.06
N PHE A 727 -33.89 3.47 -6.98
CA PHE A 727 -34.91 4.02 -7.89
C PHE A 727 -36.15 4.53 -7.13
N ASP A 728 -36.60 3.82 -6.09
CA ASP A 728 -37.71 4.21 -5.22
C ASP A 728 -37.34 5.49 -4.45
N SER A 729 -36.09 5.60 -3.98
CA SER A 729 -35.56 6.83 -3.36
C SER A 729 -35.48 7.98 -4.36
N PHE A 730 -35.07 7.69 -5.60
CA PHE A 730 -35.03 8.66 -6.69
C PHE A 730 -36.43 9.15 -7.09
N LEU A 731 -37.42 8.26 -7.19
CA LEU A 731 -38.82 8.62 -7.45
C LEU A 731 -39.44 9.42 -6.30
N LYS A 732 -39.11 9.03 -5.05
CA LYS A 732 -39.53 9.76 -3.85
C LYS A 732 -38.93 11.16 -3.81
N TRP A 733 -37.69 11.33 -4.26
CA TRP A 733 -37.11 12.66 -4.46
C TRP A 733 -37.83 13.40 -5.61
N LEU A 734 -38.07 12.73 -6.74
CA LEU A 734 -38.66 13.31 -7.95
C LEU A 734 -40.09 13.83 -7.77
N GLN A 735 -40.90 13.19 -6.92
CA GLN A 735 -42.29 13.62 -6.65
C GLN A 735 -42.35 14.98 -5.91
N ASP A 736 -41.28 15.31 -5.19
CA ASP A 736 -41.14 16.52 -4.38
C ASP A 736 -40.38 17.62 -5.15
N CYS A 737 -39.84 17.29 -6.33
CA CYS A 737 -39.22 18.24 -7.26
C CYS A 737 -40.23 19.00 -8.13
N ALA A 738 -39.87 20.22 -8.52
CA ALA A 738 -40.57 20.98 -9.56
C ALA A 738 -40.47 20.27 -10.94
N VAL A 739 -41.38 20.61 -11.86
CA VAL A 739 -41.51 19.92 -13.17
C VAL A 739 -40.26 20.13 -14.06
N ILE A 740 -39.41 19.10 -14.17
CA ILE A 740 -38.30 18.93 -15.12
C ILE A 740 -38.84 19.11 -16.54
N ARG A 741 -38.10 19.77 -17.43
CA ARG A 741 -38.44 19.87 -18.87
C ARG A 741 -37.29 19.39 -19.75
N HIS A 742 -37.63 18.96 -20.96
CA HIS A 742 -36.70 18.46 -21.96
C HIS A 742 -35.65 19.50 -22.38
N PRO A 743 -34.38 19.15 -22.67
CA PRO A 743 -33.35 20.10 -23.06
C PRO A 743 -33.61 20.66 -24.47
N ASN A 744 -34.21 19.85 -25.36
CA ASN A 744 -34.46 20.24 -26.75
C ASN A 744 -35.87 20.79 -27.01
N SER A 745 -36.66 21.15 -25.98
CA SER A 745 -37.92 21.90 -26.25
C SER A 745 -37.68 23.35 -26.67
N GLY A 746 -36.41 23.79 -26.81
CA GLY A 746 -36.06 25.20 -27.05
C GLY A 746 -36.53 26.15 -25.94
N VAL A 747 -37.14 25.59 -24.89
CA VAL A 747 -37.72 26.28 -23.76
C VAL A 747 -37.14 25.58 -22.53
N PRO A 748 -36.19 26.22 -21.84
CA PRO A 748 -35.58 25.67 -20.63
C PRO A 748 -36.64 25.43 -19.54
N PRO A 749 -36.48 24.42 -18.65
CA PRO A 749 -37.42 24.08 -17.58
C PRO A 749 -38.03 25.31 -16.90
N ARG A 750 -39.38 25.39 -16.83
CA ARG A 750 -40.08 26.58 -16.30
C ARG A 750 -39.62 26.81 -14.86
N VAL A 751 -38.75 27.79 -14.63
CA VAL A 751 -39.10 29.17 -14.28
C VAL A 751 -39.80 29.17 -12.92
N PHE A 752 -39.04 29.39 -11.83
CA PHE A 752 -39.57 30.20 -10.74
C PHE A 752 -40.22 31.44 -11.35
N ARG A 753 -41.40 31.83 -10.87
CA ARG A 753 -42.25 32.89 -11.44
C ARG A 753 -41.41 34.01 -12.09
N PRO A 754 -41.78 34.54 -13.27
CA PRO A 754 -40.93 35.38 -14.13
C PRO A 754 -40.05 36.46 -13.47
N GLN A 755 -40.47 36.97 -12.31
CA GLN A 755 -39.75 37.93 -11.47
C GLN A 755 -38.48 37.37 -10.78
N VAL A 756 -38.38 36.06 -10.58
CA VAL A 756 -37.26 35.38 -9.90
C VAL A 756 -36.23 34.85 -10.92
N ARG A 757 -36.68 34.45 -12.12
CA ARG A 757 -35.79 33.87 -13.14
C ARG A 757 -34.84 34.88 -13.78
N SER A 758 -35.17 36.16 -13.81
CA SER A 758 -34.27 37.19 -14.33
C SER A 758 -33.08 37.48 -13.40
N LYS A 759 -33.01 36.85 -12.22
CA LYS A 759 -31.98 37.15 -11.21
C LYS A 759 -30.84 36.12 -11.08
N TYR A 760 -30.94 34.88 -11.58
CA TYR A 760 -30.00 33.80 -11.21
C TYR A 760 -29.72 32.80 -12.36
N LEU A 761 -29.32 33.28 -13.55
CA LEU A 761 -28.98 32.44 -14.72
C LEU A 761 -27.57 31.83 -14.64
N ASP A 762 -26.72 32.42 -13.82
CA ASP A 762 -25.29 32.20 -13.65
C ASP A 762 -24.95 30.99 -12.79
N ILE A 763 -25.78 30.65 -11.79
CA ILE A 763 -25.50 29.62 -10.79
C ILE A 763 -25.46 28.20 -11.39
N GLU A 764 -26.38 27.84 -12.29
CA GLU A 764 -26.41 26.50 -12.90
C GLU A 764 -25.21 26.26 -13.82
N GLU A 765 -24.80 27.27 -14.59
CA GLU A 765 -23.61 27.19 -15.44
C GLU A 765 -22.31 27.12 -14.60
N ARG A 766 -22.27 27.78 -13.43
CA ARG A 766 -21.13 27.73 -12.49
C ARG A 766 -20.94 26.33 -11.89
N ILE A 767 -22.02 25.66 -11.47
CA ILE A 767 -21.97 24.32 -10.86
C ILE A 767 -21.48 23.26 -11.86
N ALA A 768 -21.88 23.38 -13.13
CA ALA A 768 -21.39 22.49 -14.19
C ALA A 768 -19.90 22.70 -14.49
N ARG A 769 -19.38 23.94 -14.35
CA ARG A 769 -17.96 24.26 -14.56
C ARG A 769 -17.05 23.74 -13.43
N ILE A 770 -17.51 23.71 -12.17
CA ILE A 770 -16.71 23.31 -10.99
C ILE A 770 -16.66 21.80 -10.75
N THR A 771 -17.53 21.01 -11.39
CA THR A 771 -17.61 19.55 -11.19
C THR A 771 -16.99 18.74 -12.33
N ASP A 772 -16.46 19.39 -13.37
CA ASP A 772 -15.81 18.73 -14.51
C ASP A 772 -14.38 18.27 -14.17
N SER A 773 -14.22 16.96 -14.03
CA SER A 773 -12.94 16.30 -13.72
C SER A 773 -11.95 16.24 -14.89
N LYS A 774 -12.34 16.66 -16.11
CA LYS A 774 -11.49 16.63 -17.32
C LYS A 774 -10.79 17.95 -17.64
N ARG A 775 -11.02 19.01 -16.86
CA ARG A 775 -10.37 20.32 -17.06
C ARG A 775 -8.85 20.23 -16.94
N THR A 776 -8.12 20.90 -17.82
CA THR A 776 -6.66 20.95 -17.75
C THR A 776 -6.20 22.04 -16.77
N THR A 777 -5.00 21.88 -16.20
CA THR A 777 -4.37 22.91 -15.35
C THR A 777 -4.20 24.26 -16.06
N VAL A 778 -4.14 24.25 -17.40
CA VAL A 778 -4.05 25.47 -18.23
C VAL A 778 -5.39 26.22 -18.29
N ASP A 779 -6.52 25.51 -18.30
CA ASP A 779 -7.86 26.11 -18.37
C ASP A 779 -8.23 26.86 -17.07
N LEU A 780 -7.83 26.32 -15.91
CA LEU A 780 -8.08 26.91 -14.59
C LEU A 780 -7.12 28.05 -14.28
N TYR A 781 -5.86 27.94 -14.71
CA TYR A 781 -4.82 28.95 -14.48
C TYR A 781 -5.09 30.26 -15.24
N ASN A 782 -5.57 30.19 -16.48
CA ASN A 782 -5.85 31.38 -17.30
C ASN A 782 -7.10 32.17 -16.86
N GLY A 783 -8.01 31.55 -16.09
CA GLY A 783 -9.27 32.16 -15.64
C GLY A 783 -9.25 32.73 -14.21
N ALA A 784 -8.36 32.25 -13.33
CA ALA A 784 -8.29 32.66 -11.92
C ALA A 784 -7.06 33.52 -11.57
N LYS A 785 -6.08 33.65 -12.49
CA LYS A 785 -4.81 34.36 -12.28
C LYS A 785 -4.63 35.53 -13.26
N GLY A 786 -4.16 36.68 -12.76
CA GLY A 786 -3.89 37.88 -13.56
C GLY A 786 -5.06 38.88 -13.64
N THR A 787 -4.90 39.95 -14.42
CA THR A 787 -5.83 41.11 -14.46
C THR A 787 -7.23 40.83 -15.03
N LYS A 788 -7.47 39.61 -15.53
CA LYS A 788 -8.78 39.15 -16.05
C LYS A 788 -9.50 38.19 -15.10
N ALA A 789 -8.94 37.89 -13.92
CA ALA A 789 -9.57 37.04 -12.91
C ALA A 789 -10.78 37.75 -12.26
N THR A 790 -11.89 37.03 -12.03
CA THR A 790 -13.07 37.54 -11.33
C THR A 790 -13.32 36.76 -10.03
N ARG A 791 -14.13 37.30 -9.10
CA ARG A 791 -14.47 36.62 -7.83
C ARG A 791 -15.13 35.26 -8.09
N GLU A 792 -15.95 35.19 -9.14
CA GLU A 792 -16.66 33.99 -9.54
C GLU A 792 -15.72 32.91 -10.04
N SER A 793 -14.77 33.25 -10.90
CA SER A 793 -13.80 32.28 -11.42
C SER A 793 -12.83 31.77 -10.33
N ARG A 794 -12.52 32.61 -9.33
CA ARG A 794 -11.72 32.21 -8.17
C ARG A 794 -12.47 31.31 -7.19
N MET A 795 -13.73 31.64 -6.86
CA MET A 795 -14.61 30.75 -6.06
C MET A 795 -14.86 29.41 -6.78
N GLU A 796 -14.98 29.42 -8.11
CA GLU A 796 -15.08 28.20 -8.92
C GLU A 796 -13.84 27.31 -8.77
N VAL A 797 -12.64 27.90 -8.79
CA VAL A 797 -11.39 27.17 -8.56
C VAL A 797 -11.35 26.59 -7.14
N VAL A 798 -11.80 27.33 -6.13
CA VAL A 798 -11.83 26.84 -4.74
C VAL A 798 -12.75 25.63 -4.59
N ALA A 799 -13.98 25.73 -5.12
CA ALA A 799 -14.94 24.63 -5.08
C ALA A 799 -14.45 23.42 -5.88
N TRP A 800 -13.84 23.64 -7.04
CA TRP A 800 -13.22 22.58 -7.85
C TRP A 800 -12.08 21.88 -7.10
N ILE A 801 -11.18 22.62 -6.43
CA ILE A 801 -10.11 22.04 -5.61
C ILE A 801 -10.72 21.21 -4.47
N ALA A 802 -11.70 21.75 -3.75
CA ALA A 802 -12.34 21.07 -2.63
C ALA A 802 -12.94 19.72 -3.07
N VAL A 803 -13.67 19.71 -4.18
CA VAL A 803 -14.33 18.51 -4.71
C VAL A 803 -13.35 17.53 -5.34
N CYS A 804 -12.54 17.99 -6.31
CA CYS A 804 -11.75 17.11 -7.16
C CYS A 804 -10.45 16.67 -6.52
N LEU A 805 -9.85 17.47 -5.64
CA LEU A 805 -8.55 17.17 -5.01
C LEU A 805 -8.68 16.71 -3.56
N PHE A 806 -9.73 17.14 -2.86
CA PHE A 806 -9.96 16.81 -1.44
C PHE A 806 -11.23 15.98 -1.19
N SER A 807 -11.92 15.57 -2.26
CA SER A 807 -13.12 14.71 -2.19
C SER A 807 -14.26 15.30 -1.36
N CYS A 808 -14.31 16.62 -1.16
CA CYS A 808 -15.43 17.27 -0.50
C CYS A 808 -16.71 17.08 -1.30
N LYS A 809 -17.83 16.95 -0.60
CA LYS A 809 -19.16 16.87 -1.20
C LYS A 809 -19.77 18.27 -1.17
N LEU A 810 -20.23 18.78 -2.32
CA LEU A 810 -21.01 20.02 -2.38
C LEU A 810 -22.49 19.71 -2.15
N GLU A 811 -23.17 20.55 -1.36
CA GLU A 811 -24.63 20.53 -1.24
C GLU A 811 -25.18 21.96 -1.48
N GLY A 812 -26.32 22.05 -2.20
CA GLY A 812 -26.88 23.34 -2.67
C GLY A 812 -27.73 24.05 -1.61
N GLY A 813 -27.65 25.39 -1.57
CA GLY A 813 -28.23 26.24 -0.51
C GLY A 813 -29.62 26.84 -0.78
N PHE A 814 -30.18 27.48 0.26
CA PHE A 814 -30.97 28.72 0.23
C PHE A 814 -31.10 29.36 1.63
N VAL A 815 -30.67 30.64 1.72
CA VAL A 815 -30.96 31.72 2.69
C VAL A 815 -30.62 31.51 4.17
N ARG A 816 -29.46 32.03 4.60
CA ARG A 816 -29.19 32.51 5.98
C ARG A 816 -29.21 34.05 6.00
N ASP A 817 -29.52 34.59 7.18
CA ASP A 817 -29.97 35.94 7.55
C ASP A 817 -29.41 37.19 6.82
N TRP A 818 -30.21 38.26 6.90
CA TRP A 818 -29.93 39.63 6.44
C TRP A 818 -29.16 40.40 7.52
N VAL A 819 -28.08 41.13 7.18
CA VAL A 819 -27.43 42.10 8.10
C VAL A 819 -27.56 43.51 7.52
N ILE A 820 -28.10 44.45 8.32
CA ILE A 820 -28.07 45.89 8.02
C ILE A 820 -26.76 46.46 8.59
N GLY A 821 -25.98 47.14 7.75
CA GLY A 821 -24.64 47.62 8.10
C GLY A 821 -24.52 48.55 9.31
N ASN A 822 -23.40 48.38 10.03
CA ASN A 822 -22.70 49.28 10.97
C ASN A 822 -23.42 49.86 12.20
N TYR A 823 -24.46 49.22 12.74
CA TYR A 823 -24.99 49.57 14.07
C TYR A 823 -24.83 48.43 15.08
N THR A 824 -24.17 48.72 16.21
CA THR A 824 -24.04 47.80 17.37
C THR A 824 -25.31 47.74 18.23
N ALA A 825 -26.33 48.56 17.93
CA ALA A 825 -27.69 48.48 18.46
C ALA A 825 -28.72 49.13 17.51
N ARG A 826 -30.01 48.73 17.58
CA ARG A 826 -31.12 49.27 16.76
C ARG A 826 -31.24 50.80 16.95
N PRO A 827 -31.31 51.64 15.89
CA PRO A 827 -31.43 53.09 16.06
C PRO A 827 -32.74 53.48 16.76
N ALA A 828 -32.67 54.37 17.75
CA ALA A 828 -33.85 54.87 18.45
C ALA A 828 -34.72 55.74 17.53
N GLY A 829 -36.03 55.44 17.47
CA GLY A 829 -37.03 56.18 16.68
C GLY A 829 -37.67 55.40 15.52
N LEU A 830 -37.19 54.20 15.20
CA LEU A 830 -37.72 53.36 14.11
C LEU A 830 -38.52 52.17 14.66
N THR A 831 -39.73 52.43 15.17
CA THR A 831 -40.66 51.41 15.69
C THR A 831 -41.82 51.06 14.74
N GLY A 832 -41.84 51.60 13.51
CA GLY A 832 -42.95 51.45 12.57
C GLY A 832 -42.64 50.61 11.31
N ASN A 833 -43.56 49.69 10.99
CA ASN A 833 -43.85 49.00 9.72
C ASN A 833 -42.73 48.92 8.64
N PRO A 834 -42.26 47.71 8.26
CA PRO A 834 -41.26 47.46 7.21
C PRO A 834 -41.56 48.06 5.82
N LYS A 835 -42.81 48.47 5.54
CA LYS A 835 -43.17 49.16 4.29
C LYS A 835 -42.50 50.53 4.10
N ALA A 836 -41.97 51.14 5.17
CA ALA A 836 -41.28 52.42 5.10
C ALA A 836 -39.86 52.35 4.48
N TRP A 837 -39.36 51.15 4.17
CA TRP A 837 -37.98 50.91 3.69
C TRP A 837 -37.85 50.87 2.16
N ILE A 838 -38.96 51.08 1.44
CA ILE A 838 -39.06 51.02 -0.02
C ILE A 838 -39.70 52.31 -0.52
N SER A 839 -38.98 53.03 -1.36
CA SER A 839 -39.49 54.23 -2.05
C SER A 839 -39.83 53.86 -3.50
N TYR A 840 -40.86 54.49 -4.07
CA TYR A 840 -41.27 54.24 -5.46
C TYR A 840 -40.99 55.48 -6.31
N THR A 841 -40.15 55.33 -7.33
CA THR A 841 -39.95 56.38 -8.34
C THR A 841 -40.44 55.83 -9.66
N ASN A 842 -41.38 56.53 -10.32
CA ASN A 842 -42.03 56.08 -11.57
C ASN A 842 -42.62 54.65 -11.50
N GLY A 843 -43.21 54.30 -10.35
CA GLY A 843 -43.83 52.99 -10.15
C GLY A 843 -42.84 51.82 -9.93
N VAL A 844 -41.54 52.10 -9.87
CA VAL A 844 -40.50 51.12 -9.61
C VAL A 844 -40.03 51.25 -8.15
N PRO A 845 -40.15 50.19 -7.33
CA PRO A 845 -39.64 50.21 -5.96
C PRO A 845 -38.12 50.14 -5.94
N TYR A 846 -37.46 51.04 -5.20
CA TYR A 846 -36.05 50.91 -4.86
C TYR A 846 -35.86 50.92 -3.34
N LEU A 847 -34.94 50.09 -2.87
CA LEU A 847 -34.58 50.00 -1.46
C LEU A 847 -33.67 51.18 -1.11
N ASN A 848 -33.93 51.83 0.01
CA ASN A 848 -33.16 53.02 0.37
C ASN A 848 -31.68 52.71 0.74
N ARG A 849 -31.26 51.43 0.91
CA ARG A 849 -29.85 50.93 1.07
C ARG A 849 -29.64 49.44 0.68
N GLU A 850 -28.38 49.06 0.41
CA GLU A 850 -27.86 47.78 -0.18
C GLU A 850 -27.93 46.52 0.72
N VAL A 851 -28.14 45.34 0.09
CA VAL A 851 -28.07 43.98 0.69
C VAL A 851 -27.55 42.94 -0.35
N VAL A 852 -26.77 41.92 0.06
CA VAL A 852 -26.16 40.86 -0.80
C VAL A 852 -26.40 39.42 -0.24
N PRO A 853 -26.62 38.37 -1.08
CA PRO A 853 -26.83 36.95 -0.68
C PRO A 853 -25.57 36.02 -0.78
N ALA A 854 -25.64 34.81 -0.20
CA ALA A 854 -24.58 33.76 -0.17
C ALA A 854 -25.04 32.40 -0.76
N ASP A 855 -24.17 31.65 -1.47
CA ASP A 855 -24.59 30.65 -2.48
C ASP A 855 -24.11 29.16 -2.38
N LEU A 856 -23.10 28.72 -1.59
CA LEU A 856 -22.61 27.31 -1.65
C LEU A 856 -22.10 26.72 -0.30
N ASP A 857 -22.49 25.47 0.02
CA ASP A 857 -22.03 24.70 1.19
C ASP A 857 -21.18 23.46 0.80
N CYS A 858 -20.12 23.18 1.58
CA CYS A 858 -19.17 22.08 1.36
C CYS A 858 -19.09 21.15 2.59
N HIS A 859 -19.10 19.83 2.39
CA HIS A 859 -18.95 18.82 3.44
C HIS A 859 -17.72 17.92 3.24
N LEU A 860 -17.14 17.45 4.36
CA LEU A 860 -15.96 16.58 4.36
C LEU A 860 -16.32 15.09 4.18
N PRO A 861 -15.40 14.26 3.65
CA PRO A 861 -15.56 12.82 3.68
C PRO A 861 -15.48 12.30 5.13
N THR A 862 -16.47 11.52 5.58
CA THR A 862 -16.60 10.96 6.94
C THR A 862 -15.46 10.04 7.41
N HIS A 863 -14.49 9.76 6.55
CA HIS A 863 -13.42 8.77 6.79
C HIS A 863 -12.02 9.27 6.42
N ALA A 864 -11.88 10.56 6.09
CA ALA A 864 -10.60 11.13 5.65
C ALA A 864 -10.37 12.51 6.30
N TYR A 865 -9.17 12.70 6.85
CA TYR A 865 -8.69 13.98 7.34
C TYR A 865 -8.66 15.01 6.20
N PHE A 866 -9.29 16.18 6.41
CA PHE A 866 -9.23 17.30 5.47
C PHE A 866 -7.99 18.15 5.74
N ASP A 867 -6.97 17.95 4.90
CA ASP A 867 -5.68 18.64 4.99
C ASP A 867 -5.81 20.09 4.50
N ILE A 868 -6.22 20.98 5.41
CA ILE A 868 -6.52 22.38 5.15
C ILE A 868 -5.30 23.18 4.66
N ASP A 869 -4.11 22.78 5.08
CA ASP A 869 -2.86 23.41 4.65
C ASP A 869 -2.51 23.01 3.23
N ARG A 870 -2.67 21.73 2.88
CA ARG A 870 -2.56 21.30 1.49
C ARG A 870 -3.65 21.94 0.64
N PHE A 871 -4.84 22.15 1.19
CA PHE A 871 -5.93 22.85 0.51
C PHE A 871 -5.54 24.30 0.21
N HIS A 872 -4.92 25.01 1.17
CA HIS A 872 -4.30 26.30 0.94
C HIS A 872 -3.16 26.26 -0.08
N ASP A 873 -2.27 25.26 -0.03
CA ASP A 873 -1.16 25.10 -0.98
C ASP A 873 -1.68 24.92 -2.42
N GLU A 874 -2.79 24.20 -2.60
CA GLU A 874 -3.43 24.02 -3.90
C GLU A 874 -4.10 25.33 -4.39
N LEU A 875 -4.76 26.08 -3.50
CA LEU A 875 -5.33 27.40 -3.81
C LEU A 875 -4.25 28.43 -4.19
N TYR A 876 -3.13 28.42 -3.48
CA TYR A 876 -2.03 29.36 -3.67
C TYR A 876 -1.40 29.26 -5.07
N LYS A 877 -1.43 28.08 -5.71
CA LYS A 877 -0.94 27.89 -7.09
C LYS A 877 -1.70 28.77 -8.11
N TYR A 878 -2.94 29.14 -7.78
CA TYR A 878 -3.81 29.99 -8.59
C TYR A 878 -3.86 31.45 -8.13
N ASP A 879 -2.98 31.85 -7.19
CA ASP A 879 -2.92 33.22 -6.64
C ASP A 879 -4.18 33.62 -5.86
N ILE A 880 -4.79 32.62 -5.19
CA ILE A 880 -5.97 32.76 -4.33
C ILE A 880 -5.48 32.63 -2.88
N THR A 881 -5.73 33.64 -2.05
CA THR A 881 -5.43 33.59 -0.62
C THR A 881 -6.65 33.10 0.15
N CYS A 882 -6.47 32.25 1.16
CA CYS A 882 -7.55 31.71 1.98
C CYS A 882 -7.15 31.76 3.46
N LYS A 883 -7.97 32.40 4.28
CA LYS A 883 -7.85 32.52 5.72
C LYS A 883 -8.94 31.71 6.38
N VAL A 884 -8.57 30.91 7.36
CA VAL A 884 -9.51 29.98 7.99
C VAL A 884 -9.78 30.45 9.41
N SER A 885 -11.05 30.68 9.71
CA SER A 885 -11.55 31.00 11.04
C SER A 885 -12.27 29.77 11.60
N ARG A 886 -11.86 29.31 12.78
CA ARG A 886 -12.45 28.12 13.40
C ARG A 886 -13.55 28.53 14.38
N GLN A 887 -14.74 27.95 14.25
CA GLN A 887 -15.86 28.17 15.16
C GLN A 887 -16.32 26.82 15.74
N ASP A 888 -16.02 26.56 17.01
CA ASP A 888 -16.34 25.35 17.78
C ASP A 888 -16.06 24.04 17.03
N TRP A 889 -17.06 23.53 16.31
CA TRP A 889 -17.10 22.24 15.62
C TRP A 889 -16.99 22.36 14.08
N ARG A 890 -16.80 23.58 13.54
CA ARG A 890 -16.68 23.86 12.10
C ARG A 890 -15.51 24.77 11.73
N TYR A 891 -15.00 24.61 10.51
CA TYR A 891 -14.04 25.54 9.91
C TYR A 891 -14.75 26.47 8.94
N VAL A 892 -14.45 27.78 9.03
CA VAL A 892 -14.95 28.85 8.16
C VAL A 892 -13.82 29.31 7.25
N LEU A 893 -13.96 29.16 5.94
CA LEU A 893 -12.94 29.56 4.95
C LEU A 893 -13.26 30.95 4.36
N LEU A 894 -12.34 31.91 4.49
CA LEU A 894 -12.42 33.29 3.99
C LEU A 894 -11.42 33.47 2.85
N ILE A 895 -11.80 33.99 1.69
CA ILE A 895 -10.97 33.94 0.48
C ILE A 895 -10.72 35.34 -0.07
N ASP A 896 -9.48 35.63 -0.47
CA ASP A 896 -9.00 36.87 -1.10
C ASP A 896 -9.34 38.14 -0.30
N GLU A 897 -9.16 38.08 1.02
CA GLU A 897 -9.47 39.16 1.99
C GLU A 897 -8.84 40.53 1.61
N ASP A 898 -7.72 40.55 0.86
CA ASP A 898 -6.90 41.74 0.61
C ASP A 898 -6.56 42.04 -0.89
N ALA A 899 -7.19 41.40 -1.89
CA ALA A 899 -6.75 41.46 -3.30
C ALA A 899 -7.37 42.64 -4.15
N PRO A 900 -6.62 43.26 -5.09
CA PRO A 900 -7.03 44.49 -5.81
C PRO A 900 -7.84 44.32 -7.11
N THR A 901 -8.30 43.12 -7.47
CA THR A 901 -9.00 42.81 -8.75
C THR A 901 -10.45 43.36 -8.88
N GLY A 902 -10.74 44.55 -8.36
CA GLY A 902 -12.07 45.19 -8.45
C GLY A 902 -13.01 44.80 -7.29
N PRO A 903 -14.01 45.65 -6.98
CA PRO A 903 -14.18 46.18 -5.64
C PRO A 903 -14.86 45.20 -4.69
N PHE A 904 -14.08 44.65 -3.75
CA PHE A 904 -14.44 44.82 -2.35
C PHE A 904 -14.37 46.33 -2.06
N THR A 905 -15.49 47.04 -2.08
CA THR A 905 -15.59 48.30 -1.35
C THR A 905 -16.69 48.15 -0.32
N MET A 906 -16.27 48.03 0.95
CA MET A 906 -16.87 48.59 2.16
C MET A 906 -18.41 48.67 2.12
N ASP A 907 -19.20 47.80 2.72
CA ASP A 907 -19.06 47.16 4.02
C ASP A 907 -19.96 45.91 4.09
N LEU A 908 -19.38 44.77 4.51
CA LEU A 908 -20.00 43.49 4.93
C LEU A 908 -20.62 42.65 3.78
N ILE A 909 -20.36 41.35 3.57
CA ILE A 909 -20.24 40.21 4.49
C ILE A 909 -19.35 39.09 3.86
N GLU A 910 -18.55 38.43 4.70
CA GLU A 910 -17.60 37.34 4.43
C GLU A 910 -18.18 36.14 3.62
N PRO A 911 -17.46 35.55 2.63
CA PRO A 911 -17.86 34.27 2.07
C PRO A 911 -17.63 33.18 3.13
N HIS A 912 -18.68 32.58 3.67
CA HIS A 912 -18.59 31.52 4.66
C HIS A 912 -18.82 30.15 4.01
N VAL A 913 -17.82 29.28 4.07
CA VAL A 913 -17.96 27.83 3.82
C VAL A 913 -17.68 27.12 5.13
N ALA A 914 -18.63 26.32 5.63
CA ALA A 914 -18.55 25.62 6.92
C ALA A 914 -18.31 24.11 6.76
N LEU A 915 -17.21 23.59 7.31
CA LEU A 915 -16.83 22.16 7.25
C LEU A 915 -17.12 21.44 8.58
N THR A 916 -17.87 20.33 8.60
CA THR A 916 -18.31 19.61 9.82
C THR A 916 -17.95 18.11 9.78
N HIS A 917 -17.68 17.47 10.93
CA HIS A 917 -16.95 16.18 10.99
C HIS A 917 -17.78 14.89 11.03
N ASP A 918 -19.03 14.85 11.51
CA ASP A 918 -19.58 13.54 11.88
C ASP A 918 -21.10 13.30 11.78
N ARG A 919 -22.04 14.25 11.91
CA ARG A 919 -23.51 13.96 11.83
C ARG A 919 -24.36 15.17 11.37
N ILE A 920 -25.63 14.90 11.00
CA ILE A 920 -26.64 15.88 10.55
C ILE A 920 -27.17 16.70 11.74
N ASP A 921 -27.15 18.04 11.63
CA ASP A 921 -27.83 18.97 12.55
C ASP A 921 -29.11 19.54 11.91
N PHE A 922 -30.22 19.56 12.66
CA PHE A 922 -31.40 20.37 12.36
C PHE A 922 -31.52 21.48 13.41
N ASP A 923 -31.38 22.73 12.97
CA ASP A 923 -31.72 23.91 13.77
C ASP A 923 -33.10 24.42 13.35
N VAL A 924 -34.01 24.57 14.32
CA VAL A 924 -35.37 25.04 14.09
C VAL A 924 -35.72 26.14 15.09
N ASN A 925 -34.91 27.21 15.14
CA ASN A 925 -35.28 28.52 15.69
C ASN A 925 -34.65 29.56 14.73
N ASP A 926 -35.37 30.50 14.08
CA ASP A 926 -36.17 31.55 14.70
C ASP A 926 -37.45 31.91 13.93
N LEU A 927 -38.60 31.68 14.58
CA LEU A 927 -39.67 32.66 14.67
C LEU A 927 -39.34 33.52 15.92
N SER A 928 -39.11 34.81 15.71
CA SER A 928 -38.59 35.77 16.71
C SER A 928 -39.32 35.79 18.07
N LEU A 929 -38.58 35.93 19.19
CA LEU A 929 -38.75 36.99 20.20
C LEU A 929 -37.70 36.95 21.34
N GLU A 930 -37.21 38.16 21.63
CA GLU A 930 -36.46 38.72 22.77
C GLU A 930 -35.28 38.01 23.45
N LYS A 931 -34.27 38.87 23.70
CA LYS A 931 -32.94 38.61 24.25
C LYS A 931 -33.01 38.06 25.67
N ASP A 932 -32.45 36.89 25.83
CA ASP A 932 -31.44 36.49 26.82
C ASP A 932 -31.67 35.02 27.16
N TYR A 933 -30.58 34.31 27.43
CA TYR A 933 -30.44 32.87 27.64
C TYR A 933 -29.90 32.06 26.46
N THR A 934 -28.65 31.67 26.69
CA THR A 934 -27.82 30.67 26.05
C THR A 934 -28.46 29.28 25.91
N HIS A 935 -28.10 28.61 24.81
CA HIS A 935 -28.06 27.16 24.61
C HIS A 935 -29.36 26.38 24.84
N GLU A 936 -30.11 26.05 23.77
CA GLU A 936 -31.11 24.99 23.86
C GLU A 936 -31.54 24.35 22.51
N ILE A 937 -31.27 23.04 22.44
CA ILE A 937 -31.95 21.94 21.72
C ILE A 937 -31.91 21.92 20.18
N GLY A 938 -30.94 21.16 19.66
CA GLY A 938 -31.09 20.41 18.40
C GLY A 938 -31.62 18.99 18.69
N MET A 939 -32.43 18.44 17.79
CA MET A 939 -32.94 17.08 17.92
C MET A 939 -31.86 16.09 17.45
N ARG A 940 -31.20 15.39 18.38
CA ARG A 940 -30.06 14.51 18.09
C ARG A 940 -30.50 13.05 17.95
N VAL A 941 -30.03 12.41 16.88
CA VAL A 941 -30.29 11.00 16.56
C VAL A 941 -28.98 10.24 16.68
N ASP A 942 -28.94 9.22 17.52
CA ASP A 942 -27.76 8.39 17.64
C ASP A 942 -27.69 7.34 16.51
N ILE A 943 -26.56 7.29 15.79
CA ILE A 943 -26.24 6.30 14.74
C ILE A 943 -25.25 5.21 15.20
N GLN A 944 -24.93 5.09 16.48
CA GLN A 944 -23.93 4.12 16.97
C GLN A 944 -24.45 2.72 17.35
N GLN A 945 -25.76 2.47 17.45
CA GLN A 945 -26.29 1.10 17.62
C GLN A 945 -26.93 0.56 16.34
N ARG A 946 -26.35 -0.52 15.79
CA ARG A 946 -27.01 -1.33 14.75
C ARG A 946 -27.80 -2.48 15.37
N PRO A 947 -28.99 -2.82 14.83
CA PRO A 947 -29.70 -2.13 13.76
C PRO A 947 -30.97 -1.47 14.29
N TYR A 948 -30.93 -0.16 14.55
CA TYR A 948 -32.13 0.64 14.35
C TYR A 948 -31.81 1.82 13.43
N LEU A 949 -32.47 1.81 12.26
CA LEU A 949 -32.72 3.01 11.48
C LEU A 949 -33.77 3.81 12.25
N ILE A 950 -33.46 5.04 12.65
CA ILE A 950 -34.50 6.04 12.84
C ILE A 950 -34.64 6.73 11.48
N GLU A 951 -35.72 6.42 10.76
CA GLU A 951 -36.05 7.12 9.51
C GLU A 951 -36.37 8.59 9.82
N ILE A 952 -35.98 9.50 8.92
CA ILE A 952 -36.26 10.95 9.01
C ILE A 952 -37.76 11.21 9.23
N GLU A 953 -38.61 10.32 8.72
CA GLU A 953 -40.05 10.34 8.93
C GLU A 953 -40.46 10.20 10.41
N ALA A 954 -39.83 9.32 11.20
CA ALA A 954 -40.17 9.11 12.62
C ALA A 954 -39.80 10.32 13.49
N ILE A 955 -38.74 11.01 13.10
CA ILE A 955 -38.24 12.27 13.67
C ILE A 955 -39.22 13.40 13.37
N VAL A 956 -39.59 13.53 12.10
CA VAL A 956 -40.57 14.51 11.63
C VAL A 956 -41.93 14.27 12.28
N ASP A 957 -42.34 13.01 12.49
CA ASP A 957 -43.58 12.65 13.17
C ASP A 957 -43.54 12.96 14.67
N ASN A 958 -42.42 12.78 15.36
CA ASN A 958 -42.29 13.17 16.76
C ASN A 958 -42.29 14.69 16.93
N ILE A 959 -41.66 15.45 16.03
CA ILE A 959 -41.70 16.92 16.03
C ILE A 959 -43.12 17.43 15.71
N LYS A 960 -43.78 16.88 14.68
CA LYS A 960 -45.16 17.24 14.30
C LYS A 960 -46.17 16.96 15.41
N ASN A 961 -46.01 15.84 16.12
CA ASN A 961 -46.88 15.44 17.22
C ASN A 961 -46.42 15.99 18.58
N LYS A 962 -45.41 16.86 18.62
CA LYS A 962 -44.82 17.44 19.84
C LYS A 962 -44.41 16.40 20.89
N ARG A 963 -43.81 15.27 20.49
CA ARG A 963 -43.38 14.21 21.40
C ARG A 963 -41.86 14.23 21.56
N PHE A 964 -41.36 14.07 22.77
CA PHE A 964 -39.93 14.04 23.07
C PHE A 964 -39.59 12.94 24.09
N GLN A 965 -38.34 12.48 24.15
CA GLN A 965 -37.89 11.49 25.15
C GLN A 965 -36.59 11.97 25.78
N VAL A 966 -36.46 11.81 27.10
CA VAL A 966 -35.28 12.25 27.84
C VAL A 966 -34.29 11.09 27.96
N LEU A 967 -33.12 11.27 27.35
CA LEU A 967 -32.11 10.21 27.18
C LEU A 967 -30.86 10.40 28.07
N ARG A 968 -30.94 11.30 29.06
CA ARG A 968 -29.87 11.57 30.06
C ARG A 968 -30.47 11.66 31.47
N PRO A 969 -29.67 11.47 32.54
CA PRO A 969 -30.14 11.67 33.92
C PRO A 969 -30.71 13.08 34.13
N ILE A 970 -31.84 13.17 34.85
CA ILE A 970 -32.54 14.42 35.11
C ILE A 970 -31.82 15.15 36.26
N ASP A 971 -31.24 16.30 35.95
CA ASP A 971 -30.71 17.26 36.91
C ASP A 971 -31.67 18.44 37.07
N ASN A 972 -31.47 19.30 38.09
CA ASN A 972 -32.41 20.38 38.41
C ASN A 972 -32.66 21.35 37.24
N PHE A 973 -31.66 21.58 36.38
CA PHE A 973 -31.82 22.42 35.19
C PHE A 973 -32.58 21.69 34.08
N LEU A 974 -32.40 20.38 33.93
CA LEU A 974 -33.15 19.57 32.99
C LEU A 974 -34.62 19.43 33.41
N THR A 975 -34.92 19.36 34.71
CA THR A 975 -36.29 19.35 35.24
C THR A 975 -37.05 20.60 34.84
N GLU A 976 -36.48 21.80 35.05
CA GLU A 976 -37.10 23.07 34.64
C GLU A 976 -37.34 23.16 33.12
N ARG A 977 -36.44 22.58 32.32
CA ARG A 977 -36.54 22.54 30.84
C ARG A 977 -37.60 21.56 30.35
N ILE A 978 -37.70 20.40 30.99
CA ILE A 978 -38.76 19.41 30.75
C ILE A 978 -40.11 20.03 31.11
N ASP A 979 -40.21 20.70 32.25
CA ASP A 979 -41.41 21.41 32.68
C ASP A 979 -41.80 22.53 31.71
N LYS A 980 -40.83 23.25 31.15
CA LYS A 980 -41.09 24.29 30.13
C LYS A 980 -41.60 23.68 28.81
N MET A 981 -41.04 22.56 28.38
CA MET A 981 -41.48 21.84 27.18
C MET A 981 -42.88 21.26 27.34
N ILE A 982 -43.19 20.68 28.50
CA ILE A 982 -44.50 20.07 28.78
C ILE A 982 -45.56 21.14 29.08
N ASN A 983 -45.30 22.03 30.03
CA ASN A 983 -46.32 22.93 30.57
C ASN A 983 -46.51 24.21 29.74
N ILE A 984 -45.46 24.71 29.06
CA ILE A 984 -45.55 25.96 28.27
C ILE A 984 -45.66 25.68 26.76
N ARG A 985 -44.91 24.72 26.24
CA ARG A 985 -44.89 24.43 24.79
C ARG A 985 -45.81 23.27 24.38
N HIS A 986 -46.38 22.58 25.37
CA HIS A 986 -47.33 21.47 25.23
C HIS A 986 -46.77 20.26 24.49
N TRP A 987 -45.51 19.92 24.76
CA TRP A 987 -44.89 18.69 24.26
C TRP A 987 -45.09 17.54 25.25
N THR A 988 -45.22 16.30 24.76
CA THR A 988 -45.47 15.11 25.59
C THR A 988 -44.20 14.25 25.70
N GLN A 989 -43.73 14.01 26.91
CA GLN A 989 -42.58 13.14 27.14
C GLN A 989 -42.98 11.67 26.92
N MET A 990 -42.17 10.90 26.20
CA MET A 990 -42.38 9.48 25.91
C MET A 990 -41.37 8.62 26.66
N GLY A 991 -41.84 7.58 27.37
CA GLY A 991 -41.01 6.54 28.01
C GLY A 991 -40.28 6.94 29.31
N GLU A 992 -39.77 5.93 30.02
CA GLU A 992 -38.91 6.09 31.21
C GLU A 992 -37.53 6.70 30.81
N PRO A 993 -36.91 7.55 31.64
CA PRO A 993 -35.57 8.09 31.37
C PRO A 993 -34.52 6.97 31.40
N PHE A 994 -33.79 6.77 30.30
CA PHE A 994 -32.71 5.78 30.25
C PHE A 994 -31.40 6.33 30.84
N SER A 995 -30.79 5.58 31.75
CA SER A 995 -29.44 5.83 32.29
C SER A 995 -28.48 4.75 31.82
N VAL A 996 -27.87 4.89 30.64
CA VAL A 996 -26.71 4.07 30.25
C VAL A 996 -25.75 4.88 29.36
N VAL A 997 -24.49 4.95 29.78
CA VAL A 997 -23.33 5.49 29.02
C VAL A 997 -23.04 4.58 27.82
N PRO A 998 -22.90 5.09 26.58
CA PRO A 998 -22.57 4.25 25.43
C PRO A 998 -21.14 3.70 25.52
N ASN A 999 -20.99 2.40 25.29
CA ASN A 999 -19.71 1.68 25.25
C ASN A 999 -19.09 1.78 23.83
N PRO A 1000 -17.81 2.16 23.64
CA PRO A 1000 -17.18 2.27 22.33
C PRO A 1000 -16.86 0.89 21.69
N ASN A 1001 -17.01 0.81 20.37
CA ASN A 1001 -16.76 -0.40 19.56
C ASN A 1001 -15.24 -0.63 19.38
N PRO A 1002 -14.68 -1.84 19.60
CA PRO A 1002 -13.26 -2.03 19.91
C PRO A 1002 -12.41 -2.42 18.68
N LYS A 1003 -12.33 -1.59 17.64
CA LYS A 1003 -11.53 -1.96 16.45
C LYS A 1003 -10.12 -1.40 16.34
N TYR A 1004 -9.74 -0.35 17.09
CA TYR A 1004 -8.35 0.15 17.11
C TYR A 1004 -8.01 0.88 18.43
N SER A 1005 -8.19 0.24 19.59
CA SER A 1005 -7.68 0.80 20.85
C SER A 1005 -6.15 0.76 20.89
N ALA A 1006 -5.54 1.74 21.54
CA ALA A 1006 -4.08 1.77 21.66
C ALA A 1006 -3.59 0.60 22.51
N VAL A 1007 -2.46 0.01 22.12
CA VAL A 1007 -1.80 -1.03 22.91
C VAL A 1007 -0.80 -0.35 23.85
N LEU A 1008 -0.97 -0.56 25.16
CA LEU A 1008 -0.02 -0.11 26.17
C LEU A 1008 1.08 -1.16 26.34
N VAL A 1009 2.34 -0.74 26.23
CA VAL A 1009 3.51 -1.59 26.45
C VAL A 1009 4.30 -1.05 27.62
N THR A 1010 4.27 -1.74 28.76
CA THR A 1010 5.01 -1.33 29.96
C THR A 1010 6.50 -1.21 29.68
N LEU A 1011 7.06 -0.07 30.02
CA LEU A 1011 8.48 0.22 29.86
C LEU A 1011 9.26 -0.37 31.04
N PRO A 1012 10.26 -1.24 30.83
CA PRO A 1012 10.98 -1.85 31.92
C PRO A 1012 11.83 -0.81 32.69
N PRO A 1013 11.83 -0.85 34.04
CA PRO A 1013 12.60 0.07 34.89
C PRO A 1013 14.07 0.29 34.51
N PRO A 1014 14.86 -0.73 34.07
CA PRO A 1014 16.26 -0.51 33.68
C PRO A 1014 16.47 0.29 32.39
N SER A 1015 15.42 0.53 31.59
CA SER A 1015 15.56 1.25 30.32
C SER A 1015 16.03 2.70 30.55
N LYS A 1016 16.81 3.23 29.60
CA LYS A 1016 17.33 4.60 29.69
C LYS A 1016 16.20 5.62 29.80
N LEU A 1017 15.18 5.49 28.94
CA LEU A 1017 14.03 6.40 28.94
C LEU A 1017 13.23 6.34 30.25
N TYR A 1018 13.11 5.17 30.89
CA TYR A 1018 12.46 5.06 32.20
C TYR A 1018 13.24 5.87 33.25
N ARG A 1019 14.57 5.74 33.28
CA ARG A 1019 15.43 6.50 34.20
C ARG A 1019 15.40 8.00 33.93
N ASP A 1020 15.43 8.40 32.66
CA ASP A 1020 15.36 9.81 32.26
C ASP A 1020 14.02 10.43 32.71
N LEU A 1021 12.90 9.73 32.47
CA LEU A 1021 11.57 10.15 32.96
C LEU A 1021 11.47 10.13 34.49
N GLN A 1022 12.10 9.16 35.14
CA GLN A 1022 12.15 9.10 36.61
C GLN A 1022 12.87 10.31 37.19
N THR A 1023 14.00 10.72 36.62
CA THR A 1023 14.73 11.93 37.02
C THR A 1023 13.91 13.20 36.78
N GLU A 1024 13.21 13.31 35.64
CA GLU A 1024 12.35 14.46 35.36
C GLU A 1024 11.16 14.54 36.31
N MET A 1025 10.52 13.41 36.63
CA MET A 1025 9.37 13.33 37.54
C MET A 1025 9.73 13.75 38.99
N GLN A 1026 10.99 13.63 39.42
CA GLN A 1026 11.45 14.11 40.74
C GLN A 1026 11.27 15.63 40.91
N LYS A 1027 11.13 16.40 39.83
CA LYS A 1027 10.86 17.86 39.90
C LYS A 1027 9.50 18.21 40.50
N ILE A 1028 8.53 17.28 40.47
CA ILE A 1028 7.20 17.47 41.06
C ILE A 1028 7.28 17.47 42.60
N GLY A 1029 8.18 16.68 43.19
CA GLY A 1029 8.28 16.44 44.64
C GLY A 1029 8.33 14.94 44.99
N SER A 1030 7.74 14.55 46.11
CA SER A 1030 7.71 13.17 46.66
C SER A 1030 6.84 12.19 45.86
N VAL A 1031 6.99 12.12 44.54
CA VAL A 1031 6.19 11.24 43.68
C VAL A 1031 6.76 9.83 43.59
N THR A 1032 5.90 8.82 43.68
CA THR A 1032 6.26 7.41 43.44
C THR A 1032 5.66 6.94 42.12
N ILE A 1033 6.50 6.63 41.14
CA ILE A 1033 6.06 6.10 39.84
C ILE A 1033 5.52 4.67 40.01
N VAL A 1034 4.29 4.44 39.56
CA VAL A 1034 3.62 3.13 39.56
C VAL A 1034 3.93 2.39 38.26
N SER A 1035 3.77 3.06 37.12
CA SER A 1035 4.08 2.50 35.80
C SER A 1035 4.41 3.59 34.78
N ILE A 1036 5.26 3.25 33.82
CA ILE A 1036 5.44 4.01 32.58
C ILE A 1036 5.11 3.06 31.43
N GLU A 1037 4.14 3.41 30.61
CA GLU A 1037 3.65 2.55 29.53
C GLU A 1037 3.75 3.30 28.21
N GLN A 1038 4.39 2.69 27.21
CA GLN A 1038 4.41 3.23 25.86
C GLN A 1038 3.04 3.06 25.22
N VAL A 1039 2.48 4.15 24.70
CA VAL A 1039 1.23 4.12 23.93
C VAL A 1039 1.58 3.77 22.49
N LYS A 1040 1.11 2.62 21.99
CA LYS A 1040 1.27 2.21 20.59
C LYS A 1040 -0.07 2.25 19.87
N ASN A 1041 -0.20 3.20 18.95
CA ASN A 1041 -1.36 3.33 18.09
C ASN A 1041 -0.89 3.66 16.66
N PRO A 1042 -0.89 2.68 15.74
CA PRO A 1042 -0.38 2.88 14.38
C PRO A 1042 -1.05 4.02 13.63
N LEU A 1043 -2.35 4.27 13.89
CA LEU A 1043 -3.08 5.36 13.25
C LEU A 1043 -2.58 6.73 13.72
N LEU A 1044 -2.36 6.89 15.03
CA LEU A 1044 -1.82 8.12 15.60
C LEU A 1044 -0.36 8.33 15.21
N GLU A 1045 0.43 7.25 15.15
CA GLU A 1045 1.81 7.26 14.68
C GLU A 1045 1.90 7.69 13.21
N ASP A 1046 1.07 7.13 12.33
CA ASP A 1046 1.01 7.51 10.91
C ASP A 1046 0.54 8.95 10.70
N THR A 1047 -0.46 9.39 11.48
CA THR A 1047 -0.98 10.76 11.45
C THR A 1047 0.10 11.76 11.91
N TYR A 1048 0.79 11.43 13.01
CA TYR A 1048 1.89 12.21 13.55
C TYR A 1048 3.07 12.31 12.57
N GLU A 1049 3.50 11.19 11.98
CA GLU A 1049 4.59 11.16 11.00
C GLU A 1049 4.23 11.90 9.69
N SER A 1050 2.95 11.88 9.30
CA SER A 1050 2.45 12.66 8.16
C SER A 1050 2.48 14.16 8.45
N MET A 1051 2.01 14.59 9.63
CA MET A 1051 2.02 15.99 10.06
C MET A 1051 3.44 16.51 10.25
N LYS A 1052 4.33 15.70 10.82
CA LYS A 1052 5.76 15.99 10.96
C LYS A 1052 6.43 16.26 9.60
N LYS A 1053 6.13 15.45 8.57
CA LYS A 1053 6.63 15.65 7.20
C LYS A 1053 6.04 16.90 6.55
N LEU A 1054 4.76 17.19 6.79
CA LEU A 1054 4.09 18.39 6.28
C LEU A 1054 4.75 19.66 6.84
N ILE A 1055 4.90 19.75 8.16
CA ILE A 1055 5.53 20.89 8.84
C ILE A 1055 7.00 21.02 8.43
N ALA A 1056 7.75 19.91 8.32
CA ALA A 1056 9.13 19.95 7.82
C ALA A 1056 9.23 20.55 6.40
N LYS A 1057 8.26 20.28 5.53
CA LYS A 1057 8.20 20.84 4.18
C LYS A 1057 7.88 22.34 4.20
N GLN A 1058 6.96 22.77 5.07
CA GLN A 1058 6.59 24.18 5.27
C GLN A 1058 7.77 24.99 5.83
N CYS A 1059 8.60 24.38 6.68
CA CYS A 1059 9.87 24.94 7.15
C CYS A 1059 11.01 24.93 6.11
N LYS A 1060 10.70 24.85 4.79
CA LYS A 1060 11.68 24.78 3.68
C LYS A 1060 12.72 23.65 3.81
N GLY A 1061 12.34 22.51 4.37
CA GLY A 1061 13.22 21.34 4.54
C GLY A 1061 14.01 21.32 5.85
N SER A 1062 13.75 22.26 6.76
CA SER A 1062 14.40 22.35 8.08
C SER A 1062 13.83 21.31 9.08
N ASN A 1063 14.54 21.13 10.21
CA ASN A 1063 14.10 20.34 11.36
C ASN A 1063 12.66 20.75 11.76
N PRO A 1064 11.69 19.81 11.84
CA PRO A 1064 10.32 20.10 12.24
C PRO A 1064 10.18 20.59 13.69
N ASN A 1065 11.29 20.73 14.42
CA ASN A 1065 11.33 21.21 15.81
C ASN A 1065 10.46 20.31 16.71
N GLU A 1066 10.74 19.00 16.63
CA GLU A 1066 10.14 17.99 17.48
C GLU A 1066 10.72 18.10 18.91
N ARG A 1067 9.85 18.20 19.90
CA ARG A 1067 10.20 18.19 21.32
C ARG A 1067 9.42 17.12 22.06
N SER A 1068 10.02 16.61 23.13
CA SER A 1068 9.34 15.71 24.04
C SER A 1068 8.89 16.49 25.27
N LEU A 1069 7.58 16.56 25.51
CA LEU A 1069 6.97 17.46 26.47
C LEU A 1069 5.88 16.75 27.29
N PHE A 1070 5.62 17.23 28.50
CA PHE A 1070 4.61 16.69 29.41
C PHE A 1070 3.24 17.32 29.18
N HIS A 1071 2.19 16.50 29.25
CA HIS A 1071 0.79 16.92 29.18
C HIS A 1071 0.01 16.30 30.35
N GLY A 1072 -0.66 17.15 31.14
CA GLY A 1072 -1.54 16.72 32.21
C GLY A 1072 -2.99 16.70 31.75
N THR A 1073 -3.72 15.64 32.09
CA THR A 1073 -5.15 15.49 31.78
C THR A 1073 -5.86 14.76 32.91
N LYS A 1074 -7.21 14.71 32.88
CA LYS A 1074 -8.06 14.11 33.92
C LYS A 1074 -9.30 13.42 33.33
N GLY A 1075 -9.83 12.44 34.05
CA GLY A 1075 -11.08 11.75 33.70
C GLY A 1075 -11.04 11.07 32.32
N GLU A 1076 -12.13 11.19 31.56
CA GLU A 1076 -12.27 10.59 30.21
C GLU A 1076 -11.21 11.08 29.20
N GLY A 1077 -10.54 12.20 29.47
CA GLY A 1077 -9.43 12.69 28.65
C GLY A 1077 -8.21 11.77 28.64
N ILE A 1078 -8.04 10.91 29.67
CA ILE A 1078 -6.94 9.94 29.71
C ILE A 1078 -7.14 8.90 28.60
N ASP A 1079 -8.25 8.17 28.63
CA ASP A 1079 -8.53 7.12 27.66
C ASP A 1079 -8.77 7.69 26.24
N GLY A 1080 -9.40 8.86 26.16
CA GLY A 1080 -9.62 9.57 24.91
C GLY A 1080 -8.32 9.97 24.18
N ILE A 1081 -7.39 10.63 24.87
CA ILE A 1081 -6.09 10.99 24.28
C ILE A 1081 -5.30 9.73 23.91
N ARG A 1082 -5.37 8.67 24.72
CA ARG A 1082 -4.72 7.39 24.42
C ARG A 1082 -5.18 6.82 23.08
N ASP A 1083 -6.48 6.76 22.84
CA ASP A 1083 -7.06 6.05 21.70
C ASP A 1083 -7.18 6.94 20.45
N ASP A 1084 -7.49 8.23 20.62
CA ASP A 1084 -7.81 9.15 19.53
C ASP A 1084 -6.77 10.26 19.32
N GLY A 1085 -5.79 10.41 20.23
CA GLY A 1085 -4.73 11.43 20.14
C GLY A 1085 -5.19 12.83 20.57
N PHE A 1086 -4.33 13.83 20.32
CA PHE A 1086 -4.60 15.23 20.68
C PHE A 1086 -5.45 15.93 19.63
N ASP A 1087 -6.72 15.54 19.53
CA ASP A 1087 -7.70 16.29 18.75
C ASP A 1087 -8.30 17.46 19.54
N ASP A 1088 -9.15 18.20 18.85
CA ASP A 1088 -9.78 19.41 19.32
C ASP A 1088 -10.68 19.22 20.55
N ARG A 1089 -11.23 18.01 20.78
CA ARG A 1089 -12.01 17.69 21.96
C ARG A 1089 -11.17 17.79 23.24
N TYR A 1090 -9.86 17.62 23.12
CA TYR A 1090 -8.90 17.68 24.22
C TYR A 1090 -8.11 19.01 24.29
N PHE A 1091 -8.47 20.00 23.46
CA PHE A 1091 -7.86 21.32 23.52
C PHE A 1091 -8.47 22.16 24.65
N SER A 1092 -7.64 22.97 25.30
CA SER A 1092 -8.12 23.83 26.38
C SER A 1092 -8.91 25.02 25.80
N PRO A 1093 -10.20 25.20 26.10
CA PRO A 1093 -10.98 26.34 25.61
C PRO A 1093 -10.66 27.67 26.32
N THR A 1094 -9.97 27.61 27.47
CA THR A 1094 -9.68 28.77 28.33
C THR A 1094 -8.18 28.97 28.58
N GLY A 1095 -7.32 28.33 27.79
CA GLY A 1095 -5.88 28.40 27.98
C GLY A 1095 -5.31 29.79 27.69
N ASN A 1096 -4.19 30.12 28.33
CA ASN A 1096 -3.56 31.45 28.28
C ASN A 1096 -3.16 31.93 26.87
N TRP A 1097 -2.96 31.00 25.94
CA TRP A 1097 -2.68 31.27 24.53
C TRP A 1097 -3.73 30.64 23.61
N GLY A 1098 -4.99 30.58 24.07
CA GLY A 1098 -6.15 30.19 23.27
C GLY A 1098 -6.38 28.69 23.11
N HIS A 1099 -7.20 28.31 22.13
CA HIS A 1099 -7.77 26.98 21.96
C HIS A 1099 -6.82 25.99 21.28
N GLY A 1100 -5.91 25.40 22.06
CA GLY A 1100 -4.93 24.42 21.60
C GLY A 1100 -4.63 23.34 22.64
N ALA A 1101 -3.77 22.39 22.26
CA ALA A 1101 -3.22 21.42 23.19
C ALA A 1101 -1.96 21.99 23.86
N TYR A 1102 -1.93 21.95 25.20
CA TYR A 1102 -0.90 22.55 26.03
C TYR A 1102 0.08 21.49 26.52
N PHE A 1103 1.36 21.80 26.38
CA PHE A 1103 2.47 20.96 26.80
C PHE A 1103 3.47 21.79 27.59
N ALA A 1104 4.20 21.17 28.52
CA ALA A 1104 5.25 21.82 29.29
C ALA A 1104 6.53 20.99 29.25
N ASP A 1105 7.68 21.66 29.31
CA ASP A 1105 8.97 20.99 29.51
C ASP A 1105 9.18 20.56 30.96
N ASP A 1106 8.57 21.27 31.91
CA ASP A 1106 8.58 20.91 33.33
C ASP A 1106 7.31 20.11 33.73
N PRO A 1107 7.45 18.86 34.22
CA PRO A 1107 6.31 18.03 34.60
C PRO A 1107 5.52 18.59 35.80
N LYS A 1108 6.11 19.48 36.62
CA LYS A 1108 5.40 20.15 37.73
C LYS A 1108 4.25 21.02 37.25
N LYS A 1109 4.42 21.66 36.08
CA LYS A 1109 3.34 22.43 35.44
C LYS A 1109 2.22 21.51 34.98
N SER A 1110 2.55 20.41 34.30
CA SER A 1110 1.57 19.43 33.82
C SER A 1110 0.85 18.70 34.97
N HIS A 1111 1.54 18.44 36.09
CA HIS A 1111 0.95 17.83 37.29
C HIS A 1111 -0.24 18.61 37.82
N GLY A 1112 -0.18 19.95 37.82
CA GLY A 1112 -1.29 20.81 38.26
C GLY A 1112 -2.59 20.66 37.47
N TYR A 1113 -2.54 19.99 36.31
CA TYR A 1113 -3.71 19.69 35.47
C TYR A 1113 -4.13 18.21 35.53
N THR A 1114 -3.46 17.40 36.34
CA THR A 1114 -3.85 16.02 36.64
C THR A 1114 -4.78 15.97 37.85
N ALA A 1115 -5.69 15.00 37.91
CA ALA A 1115 -6.49 14.71 39.09
C ALA A 1115 -6.16 13.31 39.61
N ALA A 1116 -6.13 13.14 40.94
CA ALA A 1116 -5.99 11.83 41.55
C ALA A 1116 -7.23 10.98 41.27
N ASP A 1117 -7.03 9.73 40.88
CA ASP A 1117 -8.10 8.74 40.81
C ASP A 1117 -8.72 8.56 42.20
N THR A 1118 -10.05 8.57 42.25
CA THR A 1118 -10.80 8.50 43.52
C THR A 1118 -10.64 7.16 44.23
N THR A 1119 -10.23 6.11 43.52
CA THR A 1119 -10.11 4.75 44.04
C THR A 1119 -8.73 4.41 44.61
N ASP A 1120 -7.64 4.80 43.94
CA ASP A 1120 -6.29 4.37 44.32
C ASP A 1120 -5.28 5.53 44.50
N GLN A 1121 -5.76 6.77 44.40
CA GLN A 1121 -4.98 8.01 44.51
C GLN A 1121 -3.86 8.13 43.47
N THR A 1122 -3.96 7.43 42.33
CA THR A 1122 -2.99 7.58 41.25
C THR A 1122 -3.29 8.78 40.36
N HIS A 1123 -2.24 9.43 39.88
CA HIS A 1123 -2.28 10.45 38.87
C HIS A 1123 -1.77 9.89 37.55
N VAL A 1124 -2.33 10.39 36.43
CA VAL A 1124 -1.89 10.05 35.08
C VAL A 1124 -1.48 11.31 34.34
N MET A 1125 -0.31 11.27 33.69
CA MET A 1125 0.10 12.27 32.71
C MET A 1125 0.71 11.62 31.47
N TYR A 1126 0.76 12.35 30.37
CA TYR A 1126 1.41 11.90 29.14
C TYR A 1126 2.75 12.59 28.93
N TYR A 1127 3.74 11.82 28.54
CA TYR A 1127 4.95 12.34 27.90
C TYR A 1127 4.78 12.18 26.39
N CYS A 1128 4.76 13.30 25.68
CA CYS A 1128 4.30 13.42 24.31
C CYS A 1128 5.45 13.84 23.40
N LYS A 1129 5.43 13.38 22.14
CA LYS A 1129 6.25 13.99 21.10
C LYS A 1129 5.43 15.08 20.41
N VAL A 1130 5.95 16.28 20.30
CA VAL A 1130 5.23 17.47 19.82
C VAL A 1130 6.05 18.17 18.76
N VAL A 1131 5.46 18.40 17.58
CA VAL A 1131 6.09 19.08 16.44
C VAL A 1131 5.73 20.56 16.48
N LEU A 1132 6.69 21.39 16.84
CA LEU A 1132 6.49 22.83 17.01
C LEU A 1132 6.69 23.64 15.71
N GLY A 1133 7.45 23.11 14.75
CA GLY A 1133 7.82 23.84 13.53
C GLY A 1133 8.48 25.19 13.85
N VAL A 1134 8.12 26.22 13.08
CA VAL A 1134 8.47 27.62 13.39
C VAL A 1134 7.64 28.08 14.59
N GLU A 1135 8.29 28.40 15.71
CA GLU A 1135 7.66 28.84 16.96
C GLU A 1135 7.37 30.35 16.96
N SER A 1136 6.16 30.74 17.34
CA SER A 1136 5.87 32.12 17.77
C SER A 1136 6.12 32.27 19.26
N LYS A 1137 7.18 32.97 19.65
CA LYS A 1137 7.45 33.30 21.06
C LYS A 1137 6.57 34.47 21.51
N GLN A 1138 5.72 34.26 22.52
CA GLN A 1138 4.83 35.29 23.05
C GLN A 1138 5.15 35.58 24.51
N THR A 1139 5.28 36.87 24.83
CA THR A 1139 5.54 37.38 26.19
C THR A 1139 4.28 37.85 26.92
N ALA A 1140 3.16 37.95 26.23
CA ALA A 1140 1.84 38.27 26.78
C ALA A 1140 0.85 37.12 26.50
N THR A 1141 -0.17 36.98 27.35
CA THR A 1141 -1.25 36.01 27.14
C THR A 1141 -2.17 36.47 26.02
N ASN A 1142 -2.69 35.54 25.23
CA ASN A 1142 -3.66 35.80 24.17
C ASN A 1142 -4.65 34.62 24.08
N GLN A 1143 -5.71 34.71 24.88
CA GLN A 1143 -6.73 33.67 24.99
C GLN A 1143 -7.63 33.55 23.74
N GLN A 1144 -7.51 34.46 22.77
CA GLN A 1144 -8.33 34.45 21.55
C GLN A 1144 -7.71 33.65 20.39
N LEU A 1145 -6.49 33.13 20.55
CA LEU A 1145 -5.84 32.35 19.50
C LEU A 1145 -6.57 31.02 19.26
N VAL A 1146 -6.94 30.76 18.02
CA VAL A 1146 -7.49 29.45 17.57
C VAL A 1146 -6.54 28.71 16.63
N SER A 1147 -5.41 29.34 16.29
CA SER A 1147 -4.32 28.80 15.49
C SER A 1147 -3.02 29.53 15.85
N ALA A 1148 -1.87 28.98 15.42
CA ALA A 1148 -0.60 29.66 15.57
C ALA A 1148 -0.55 30.94 14.70
N PRO A 1149 0.18 32.00 15.12
CA PRO A 1149 0.35 33.22 14.33
C PRO A 1149 0.90 32.96 12.92
N LYS A 1150 0.64 33.90 12.00
CA LYS A 1150 1.05 33.80 10.58
C LYS A 1150 2.53 33.42 10.44
N ASP A 1151 2.81 32.49 9.53
CA ASP A 1151 4.13 31.92 9.25
C ASP A 1151 4.76 31.10 10.41
N THR A 1152 3.98 30.80 11.45
CA THR A 1152 4.38 29.95 12.58
C THR A 1152 3.45 28.74 12.72
N HIS A 1153 3.89 27.69 13.39
CA HIS A 1153 3.17 26.42 13.52
C HIS A 1153 2.78 26.08 14.96
N SER A 1154 3.39 26.75 15.94
CA SER A 1154 3.10 26.61 17.37
C SER A 1154 3.34 27.93 18.11
N VAL A 1155 2.82 28.03 19.32
CA VAL A 1155 3.11 29.14 20.24
C VAL A 1155 3.97 28.64 21.38
N VAL A 1156 4.96 29.44 21.79
CA VAL A 1156 5.74 29.21 23.01
C VAL A 1156 5.55 30.41 23.92
N GLY A 1157 4.94 30.17 25.07
CA GLY A 1157 4.64 31.20 26.06
C GLY A 1157 5.32 30.90 27.38
N THR A 1158 5.73 31.93 28.11
CA THR A 1158 6.28 31.79 29.45
C THR A 1158 5.42 32.54 30.44
N LEU A 1159 4.81 31.84 31.39
CA LEU A 1159 3.96 32.43 32.43
C LEU A 1159 4.16 31.70 33.76
N GLY A 1160 4.32 32.47 34.85
CA GLY A 1160 4.47 31.89 36.19
C GLY A 1160 5.74 31.04 36.40
N GLY A 1161 6.80 31.31 35.64
CA GLY A 1161 8.09 30.61 35.73
C GLY A 1161 8.17 29.30 34.92
N PHE A 1162 7.10 28.91 34.22
CA PHE A 1162 7.08 27.71 33.37
C PHE A 1162 6.95 28.09 31.88
N THR A 1163 7.54 27.29 31.01
CA THR A 1163 7.40 27.43 29.56
C THR A 1163 6.32 26.47 29.07
N GLU A 1164 5.30 27.02 28.42
CA GLU A 1164 4.19 26.28 27.84
C GLU A 1164 4.32 26.31 26.31
N TYR A 1165 4.09 25.16 25.69
CA TYR A 1165 4.16 24.94 24.26
C TYR A 1165 2.77 24.53 23.78
N ILE A 1166 2.25 25.27 22.81
CA ILE A 1166 0.86 25.13 22.36
C ILE A 1166 0.85 24.81 20.88
N VAL A 1167 0.19 23.69 20.54
CA VAL A 1167 -0.07 23.29 19.15
C VAL A 1167 -1.57 23.28 18.90
N TYR A 1168 -1.96 23.56 17.66
CA TYR A 1168 -3.36 23.84 17.29
C TYR A 1168 -3.88 22.92 16.19
N ARG A 1169 -3.04 22.02 15.64
CA ARG A 1169 -3.42 21.06 14.60
C ARG A 1169 -3.38 19.64 15.12
N TYR A 1170 -4.39 18.85 14.77
CA TYR A 1170 -4.42 17.41 15.04
C TYR A 1170 -3.21 16.71 14.42
N GLY A 1171 -2.61 15.76 15.13
CA GLY A 1171 -1.40 15.07 14.69
C GLY A 1171 -0.10 15.85 14.89
N GLN A 1172 -0.11 17.09 15.39
CA GLN A 1172 1.14 17.77 15.82
C GLN A 1172 1.72 17.18 17.10
N ALA A 1173 0.92 16.46 17.89
CA ALA A 1173 1.35 15.81 19.11
C ALA A 1173 0.94 14.33 19.12
N LEU A 1174 1.84 13.48 19.60
CA LEU A 1174 1.62 12.05 19.80
C LEU A 1174 1.77 11.74 21.30
N PRO A 1175 0.74 11.17 21.96
CA PRO A 1175 0.89 10.64 23.32
C PRO A 1175 1.84 9.46 23.25
N TYR A 1176 3.07 9.62 23.72
CA TYR A 1176 4.14 8.64 23.48
C TYR A 1176 4.32 7.70 24.68
N MET A 1177 4.26 8.23 25.91
CA MET A 1177 4.27 7.45 27.14
C MET A 1177 3.13 7.92 28.06
N LYS A 1178 2.41 6.98 28.66
CA LYS A 1178 1.51 7.19 29.78
C LYS A 1178 2.28 6.94 31.07
N ILE A 1179 2.32 7.93 31.97
CA ILE A 1179 3.00 7.84 33.26
C ILE A 1179 1.93 7.82 34.35
N THR A 1180 1.89 6.73 35.10
CA THR A 1180 1.02 6.57 36.27
C THR A 1180 1.88 6.67 37.53
N TYR A 1181 1.52 7.55 38.46
CA TYR A 1181 2.32 7.84 39.65
C TYR A 1181 1.43 8.24 40.83
N LYS A 1182 1.95 8.16 42.05
CA LYS A 1182 1.29 8.63 43.28
C LYS A 1182 2.01 9.88 43.81
N GLY A 1183 1.23 10.87 44.22
CA GLY A 1183 1.70 12.15 44.77
C GLY A 1183 2.12 12.08 46.23
#